data_AF-A0A0F9EW54-F1
#
_entry.id   AF-A0A0F9EW54-F1
#
_cell.length_a   1.000
_cell.length_b   1.000
_cell.length_c   1.000
_cell.angle_alpha   90.00
_cell.angle_beta   90.00
_cell.angle_gamma   90.00
#
_symmetry.space_group_name_H-M   'P 1'
#
loop_
_entity.id
_entity.type
_entity.pdbx_description
1 polymer ?
#
loop_
_entity_poly.entity_id
_entity_poly.type
_entity_poly.pdbx_seq_one_letter_code
_entity_poly.pdbx_strand_id
1 'polypeptide(L)'
;LALTGGVKPAQVRKAVATARNVALRFKRDIEKKGEELKALIEEQTHALEKKVSKLNAMVEVAQEAIWTIELYLGRHEKIKQLRGGKAAPKKTPITIRQLVLNMDEECAVAAEYGGIDTQDVEEFDKWIQKPKHLQQVLPEPKGVVALHVRGQMKHHGDDDAVTETYFLMRNGARLYRIHTAFLAKRHLFPTKDEFDNFFYDFDFDWDTHERRKRPLRPGGYEYMEAMKKADKRRRHYLRCLLFLQGLIDRTKVFHPMPAPQINLCNPDEHDEYLRFIRDAELLLPSGKPTFNDWLRTINSQMEVGMRIVGEWRTYHTSGRELERRSHPSGHSPDSHTPYIIETVKGGYFIIRFPYETWRGTASRRASYCVYPSDDWVINFDLVTVEDVDFYINSRVDRHEYTRLFPLLKCVRRLKRAEIKEEKPFRKLLTGQIAGKHGVDVKEAAAEVDGLVRWWKFKNKTHRALTSDDNKALRMIVHEFGLKHEREQDLKQQHADQDRVVKALLKAAPEAIYIGHRKGREYVTISPMNADNVFVCEQTWRHGEYGLEEKACRDWTLLDKRVERWTELWSNQRWPEISIGLRRAKVLTDPEITQAIKWGFSFLGPHERDDHKGGWSSRHKNSKFRFMPLAATWQRKKFKLTLYYSTLKTLFPPKNRLLTGDRDGAAIHYLHVVWEWKKDGLHFFRSGNSEIVAKIENPPWVSEKKHGYDHEADVDTRLVRIWKK
;
A
#
# COMPACT_ATOMS: atom_id res chain seq x y z
N LEU A 1 30.30 115.89 28.58
CA LEU A 1 29.00 116.48 28.96
C LEU A 1 27.89 115.55 28.48
N ALA A 2 27.26 114.86 29.44
CA ALA A 2 25.83 114.54 29.51
C ALA A 2 25.13 113.77 28.36
N LEU A 3 24.51 112.65 28.79
CA LEU A 3 23.21 112.09 28.33
C LEU A 3 23.21 110.95 27.28
N THR A 4 23.55 109.76 27.77
CA THR A 4 22.66 108.59 27.83
C THR A 4 21.56 108.46 26.76
N GLY A 5 21.89 107.84 25.63
CA GLY A 5 20.93 107.17 24.73
C GLY A 5 20.90 105.68 24.99
N GLY A 6 20.53 105.26 26.21
CA GLY A 6 20.37 103.85 26.53
C GLY A 6 19.31 103.22 25.64
N VAL A 7 19.70 102.29 24.77
CA VAL A 7 18.74 101.43 24.08
C VAL A 7 17.93 100.73 25.17
N LYS A 8 16.62 100.97 25.20
CA LYS A 8 15.73 100.44 26.24
C LYS A 8 15.94 98.91 26.33
N PRO A 9 16.16 98.32 27.51
CA PRO A 9 16.35 96.86 27.67
C PRO A 9 15.24 96.03 27.01
N ALA A 10 14.05 96.61 26.89
CA ALA A 10 12.90 96.04 26.17
C ALA A 10 13.13 95.90 24.65
N GLN A 11 13.82 96.83 23.99
CA GLN A 11 14.09 96.80 22.55
C GLN A 11 15.17 95.76 22.19
N VAL A 12 16.22 95.64 23.01
CA VAL A 12 17.25 94.61 22.84
C VAL A 12 16.67 93.21 23.10
N ARG A 13 15.83 93.04 24.13
CA ARG A 13 15.13 91.76 24.38
C ARG A 13 14.19 91.37 23.25
N LYS A 14 13.49 92.33 22.64
CA LYS A 14 12.60 92.08 21.49
C LYS A 14 13.41 91.66 20.25
N ALA A 15 14.52 92.34 19.98
CA ALA A 15 15.42 92.01 18.87
C ALA A 15 16.09 90.63 19.02
N VAL A 16 16.55 90.28 20.24
CA VAL A 16 17.12 88.96 20.55
C VAL A 16 16.03 87.88 20.49
N ALA A 17 14.81 88.14 20.93
CA ALA A 17 13.69 87.21 20.81
C ALA A 17 13.29 86.97 19.34
N THR A 18 13.27 88.02 18.50
CA THR A 18 13.04 87.87 17.05
C THR A 18 14.17 87.11 16.37
N ALA A 19 15.44 87.39 16.69
CA ALA A 19 16.58 86.66 16.15
C ALA A 19 16.58 85.18 16.59
N ARG A 20 16.23 84.89 17.84
CA ARG A 20 16.07 83.53 18.36
C ARG A 20 14.93 82.77 17.68
N ASN A 21 13.80 83.43 17.42
CA ASN A 21 12.67 82.83 16.71
C ASN A 21 13.01 82.56 15.23
N VAL A 22 13.77 83.45 14.59
CA VAL A 22 14.28 83.26 13.22
C VAL A 22 15.28 82.10 13.17
N ALA A 23 16.23 82.04 14.11
CA ALA A 23 17.18 80.93 14.22
C ALA A 23 16.49 79.59 14.51
N LEU A 24 15.43 79.57 15.34
CA LEU A 24 14.62 78.37 15.60
C LEU A 24 13.84 77.93 14.36
N ARG A 25 13.34 78.86 13.54
CA ARG A 25 12.70 78.53 12.25
C ARG A 25 13.71 77.96 11.26
N PHE A 26 14.87 78.60 11.10
CA PHE A 26 15.95 78.07 10.26
C PHE A 26 16.43 76.68 10.73
N LYS A 27 16.55 76.46 12.04
CA LYS A 27 16.91 75.15 12.58
C LYS A 27 15.85 74.09 12.23
N ARG A 28 14.56 74.40 12.38
CA ARG A 28 13.46 73.50 11.99
C ARG A 28 13.43 73.24 10.48
N ASP A 29 13.71 74.25 9.65
CA ASP A 29 13.75 74.09 8.20
C ASP A 29 14.94 73.24 7.75
N ILE A 30 16.10 73.36 8.43
CA ILE A 30 17.27 72.50 8.21
C ILE A 30 16.99 71.06 8.66
N GLU A 31 16.35 70.88 9.83
CA GLU A 31 15.94 69.55 10.33
C GLU A 31 14.96 68.89 9.35
N LYS A 32 13.94 69.62 8.91
CA LYS A 32 12.95 69.13 7.94
C LYS A 32 13.57 68.78 6.58
N LYS A 33 14.44 69.64 6.03
CA LYS A 33 15.19 69.32 4.81
C LYS A 33 16.15 68.14 5.00
N GLY A 34 16.72 67.98 6.19
CA GLY A 34 17.53 66.83 6.56
C GLY A 34 16.74 65.53 6.58
N GLU A 35 15.51 65.55 7.09
CA GLU A 35 14.57 64.41 7.06
C GLU A 35 14.11 64.08 5.64
N GLU A 36 13.74 65.09 4.84
CA GLU A 36 13.36 64.92 3.43
C GLU A 36 14.51 64.31 2.59
N LEU A 37 15.75 64.77 2.81
CA LEU A 37 16.92 64.23 2.13
C LEU A 37 17.22 62.80 2.57
N LYS A 38 17.07 62.47 3.86
CA LYS A 38 17.22 61.09 4.36
C LYS A 38 16.19 60.15 3.75
N ALA A 39 14.92 60.57 3.69
CA ALA A 39 13.86 59.78 3.07
C ALA A 39 14.13 59.53 1.57
N LEU A 40 14.63 60.55 0.85
CA LEU A 40 15.01 60.41 -0.56
C LEU A 40 16.23 59.50 -0.75
N ILE A 41 17.21 59.56 0.14
CA ILE A 41 18.35 58.63 0.15
C ILE A 41 17.87 57.21 0.41
N GLU A 42 16.99 56.99 1.39
CA GLU A 42 16.42 55.67 1.70
C GLU A 42 15.61 55.09 0.53
N GLU A 43 14.85 55.92 -0.17
CA GLU A 43 14.15 55.50 -1.38
C GLU A 43 15.13 55.11 -2.50
N GLN A 44 16.19 55.90 -2.68
CA GLN A 44 17.24 55.60 -3.66
C GLN A 44 18.06 54.36 -3.29
N THR A 45 18.42 54.15 -2.01
CA THR A 45 19.15 52.96 -1.56
C THR A 45 18.29 51.72 -1.75
N HIS A 46 17.00 51.75 -1.39
CA HIS A 46 16.09 50.64 -1.62
C HIS A 46 15.88 50.34 -3.12
N ALA A 47 15.81 51.39 -3.96
CA ALA A 47 15.77 51.21 -5.42
C ALA A 47 17.08 50.61 -5.96
N LEU A 48 18.23 51.00 -5.42
CA LEU A 48 19.54 50.43 -5.75
C LEU A 48 19.66 48.99 -5.28
N GLU A 49 19.25 48.65 -4.06
CA GLU A 49 19.22 47.27 -3.53
C GLU A 49 18.35 46.35 -4.40
N LYS A 50 17.20 46.85 -4.87
CA LYS A 50 16.36 46.11 -5.83
C LYS A 50 17.04 45.90 -7.19
N LYS A 51 17.88 46.83 -7.64
CA LYS A 51 18.66 46.67 -8.88
C LYS A 51 19.84 45.72 -8.68
N VAL A 52 20.57 45.85 -7.56
CA VAL A 52 21.70 44.97 -7.20
C VAL A 52 21.22 43.53 -7.00
N SER A 53 20.09 43.30 -6.34
CA SER A 53 19.53 41.95 -6.18
C SER A 53 19.15 41.31 -7.51
N LYS A 54 18.59 42.08 -8.46
CA LYS A 54 18.35 41.60 -9.83
C LYS A 54 19.65 41.28 -10.57
N LEU A 55 20.67 42.13 -10.46
CA LEU A 55 21.98 41.89 -11.07
C LEU A 55 22.66 40.65 -10.50
N ASN A 56 22.64 40.47 -9.18
CA ASN A 56 23.18 39.28 -8.53
C ASN A 56 22.48 38.02 -9.02
N ALA A 57 21.15 38.03 -9.16
CA ALA A 57 20.41 36.90 -9.73
C ALA A 57 20.84 36.59 -11.19
N MET A 58 21.12 37.61 -12.01
CA MET A 58 21.66 37.40 -13.36
C MET A 58 23.07 36.82 -13.35
N VAL A 59 23.93 37.29 -12.44
CA VAL A 59 25.29 36.77 -12.26
C VAL A 59 25.25 35.30 -11.83
N GLU A 60 24.36 34.92 -10.91
CA GLU A 60 24.18 33.52 -10.48
C GLU A 60 23.80 32.61 -11.66
N VAL A 61 22.86 33.04 -12.51
CA VAL A 61 22.47 32.29 -13.71
C VAL A 61 23.65 32.14 -14.68
N ALA A 62 24.43 33.19 -14.88
CA ALA A 62 25.61 33.15 -15.75
C ALA A 62 26.70 32.22 -15.19
N GLN A 63 26.98 32.29 -13.89
CA GLN A 63 27.91 31.39 -13.21
C GLN A 63 27.47 29.92 -13.32
N GLU A 64 26.16 29.66 -13.15
CA GLU A 64 25.58 28.32 -13.34
C GLU A 64 25.78 27.80 -14.78
N ALA A 65 25.60 28.66 -15.79
CA ALA A 65 25.82 28.31 -17.19
C ALA A 65 27.29 28.02 -17.49
N ILE A 66 28.21 28.87 -17.01
CA ILE A 66 29.66 28.67 -17.16
C ILE A 66 30.08 27.34 -16.54
N TRP A 67 29.67 27.09 -15.30
CA TRP A 67 29.99 25.84 -14.61
C TRP A 67 29.44 24.61 -15.36
N THR A 68 28.25 24.71 -15.94
CA THR A 68 27.67 23.64 -16.77
C THR A 68 28.50 23.36 -18.03
N ILE A 69 29.05 24.40 -18.66
CA ILE A 69 29.97 24.25 -19.81
C ILE A 69 31.29 23.60 -19.35
N GLU A 70 31.84 24.03 -18.21
CA GLU A 70 33.07 23.45 -17.65
C GLU A 70 32.92 21.97 -17.31
N LEU A 71 31.73 21.53 -16.87
CA LEU A 71 31.40 20.12 -16.66
C LEU A 71 31.43 19.32 -17.97
N TYR A 72 30.87 19.85 -19.06
CA TYR A 72 30.89 19.19 -20.37
C TYR A 72 32.30 19.13 -20.96
N LEU A 73 33.13 20.15 -20.72
CA LEU A 73 34.52 20.17 -21.18
C LEU A 73 35.47 19.32 -20.31
N GLY A 74 35.05 18.97 -19.08
CA GLY A 74 35.86 18.17 -18.17
C GLY A 74 37.01 18.95 -17.51
N ARG A 75 36.89 20.27 -17.32
CA ARG A 75 38.00 21.10 -16.80
C ARG A 75 38.51 20.67 -15.41
N HIS A 76 37.63 20.13 -14.58
CA HIS A 76 37.90 19.77 -13.19
C HIS A 76 37.88 18.26 -12.95
N GLU A 77 38.30 17.46 -13.94
CA GLU A 77 38.33 16.00 -13.83
C GLU A 77 39.75 15.42 -13.82
N LYS A 78 39.92 14.30 -13.12
CA LYS A 78 41.15 13.49 -13.17
C LYS A 78 40.79 12.06 -13.53
N ILE A 79 41.27 11.60 -14.69
CA ILE A 79 41.05 10.24 -15.18
C ILE A 79 42.27 9.38 -14.86
N LYS A 80 42.08 8.32 -14.08
CA LYS A 80 43.11 7.32 -13.73
C LYS A 80 42.71 5.96 -14.33
N GLN A 81 43.58 5.37 -15.14
CA GLN A 81 43.36 4.00 -15.61
C GLN A 81 43.83 3.01 -14.54
N LEU A 82 42.90 2.20 -14.02
CA LEU A 82 43.19 1.21 -12.98
C LEU A 82 43.66 -0.12 -13.56
N ARG A 83 43.06 -0.52 -14.70
CA ARG A 83 43.37 -1.80 -15.36
C ARG A 83 43.35 -1.64 -16.88
N GLY A 84 44.38 -2.17 -17.53
CA GLY A 84 44.43 -2.32 -18.99
C GLY A 84 43.68 -3.56 -19.49
N GLY A 85 43.79 -3.82 -20.80
CA GLY A 85 43.32 -5.07 -21.40
C GLY A 85 42.45 -4.89 -22.64
N LYS A 86 41.81 -6.00 -23.05
CA LYS A 86 40.93 -6.05 -24.23
C LYS A 86 39.64 -5.28 -23.95
N ALA A 87 39.31 -4.37 -24.87
CA ALA A 87 38.04 -3.65 -24.84
C ALA A 87 36.87 -4.61 -25.09
N ALA A 88 35.67 -4.23 -24.65
CA ALA A 88 34.46 -4.97 -24.99
C ALA A 88 34.20 -4.89 -26.51
N PRO A 89 33.44 -5.85 -27.08
CA PRO A 89 33.02 -5.80 -28.47
C PRO A 89 32.36 -4.47 -28.84
N LYS A 90 32.54 -4.05 -30.11
CA LYS A 90 32.00 -2.77 -30.62
C LYS A 90 30.50 -2.64 -30.36
N LYS A 91 29.73 -3.68 -30.68
CA LYS A 91 28.26 -3.74 -30.55
C LYS A 91 27.74 -3.78 -29.10
N THR A 92 28.61 -3.90 -28.10
CA THR A 92 28.15 -3.93 -26.70
C THR A 92 27.62 -2.55 -26.29
N PRO A 93 26.37 -2.45 -25.79
CA PRO A 93 25.79 -1.18 -25.35
C PRO A 93 26.48 -0.66 -24.09
N ILE A 94 26.39 0.64 -23.86
CA ILE A 94 26.91 1.30 -22.65
C ILE A 94 25.81 1.31 -21.60
N THR A 95 26.07 0.68 -20.46
CA THR A 95 25.13 0.65 -19.35
C THR A 95 25.41 1.78 -18.34
N ILE A 96 24.40 2.54 -17.96
CA ILE A 96 24.48 3.56 -16.91
C ILE A 96 23.57 3.12 -15.75
N ARG A 97 24.15 2.96 -14.56
CA ARG A 97 23.41 2.61 -13.33
C ARG A 97 22.87 3.86 -12.64
N GLN A 98 21.68 3.76 -12.07
CA GLN A 98 21.01 4.88 -11.41
C GLN A 98 21.61 5.20 -10.05
N LEU A 99 21.83 4.16 -9.23
CA LEU A 99 22.24 4.31 -7.84
C LEU A 99 23.69 4.75 -7.74
N VAL A 100 23.95 5.78 -6.93
CA VAL A 100 25.29 6.15 -6.50
C VAL A 100 25.66 5.27 -5.31
N LEU A 101 26.70 4.45 -5.47
CA LEU A 101 27.13 3.47 -4.48
C LEU A 101 28.12 4.09 -3.49
N ASN A 102 28.28 3.49 -2.32
CA ASN A 102 29.33 3.89 -1.37
C ASN A 102 30.44 2.84 -1.34
N MET A 103 31.70 3.27 -1.41
CA MET A 103 32.86 2.38 -1.47
C MET A 103 32.99 1.53 -0.19
N ASP A 104 32.75 2.13 0.97
CA ASP A 104 32.76 1.47 2.28
C ASP A 104 31.72 0.35 2.35
N GLU A 105 30.49 0.60 1.89
CA GLU A 105 29.40 -0.38 1.88
C GLU A 105 29.71 -1.59 0.97
N GLU A 106 30.23 -1.35 -0.23
CA GLU A 106 30.59 -2.42 -1.16
C GLU A 106 31.77 -3.25 -0.65
N CYS A 107 32.76 -2.61 -0.02
CA CYS A 107 33.87 -3.28 0.65
C CYS A 107 33.40 -4.09 1.88
N ALA A 108 32.48 -3.54 2.67
CA ALA A 108 31.92 -4.18 3.86
C ALA A 108 31.21 -5.49 3.51
N VAL A 109 30.48 -5.55 2.38
CA VAL A 109 29.89 -6.81 1.87
C VAL A 109 30.97 -7.87 1.62
N ALA A 110 32.12 -7.48 1.05
CA ALA A 110 33.23 -8.41 0.79
C ALA A 110 34.17 -8.62 1.98
N ALA A 111 33.87 -8.10 3.18
CA ALA A 111 34.80 -8.13 4.31
C ALA A 111 35.31 -9.53 4.73
N GLU A 112 34.62 -10.62 4.37
CA GLU A 112 35.10 -12.00 4.59
C GLU A 112 36.36 -12.34 3.74
N TYR A 113 36.70 -11.51 2.75
CA TYR A 113 37.83 -11.66 1.83
C TYR A 113 38.86 -10.52 1.96
N GLY A 114 38.91 -9.84 3.11
CA GLY A 114 39.81 -8.73 3.40
C GLY A 114 39.19 -7.36 3.10
N GLY A 115 38.04 -7.08 3.72
CA GLY A 115 37.36 -5.78 3.62
C GLY A 115 38.24 -4.65 4.12
N ILE A 116 38.15 -3.50 3.47
CA ILE A 116 38.99 -2.35 3.72
C ILE A 116 38.12 -1.27 4.38
N ASP A 117 38.60 -0.67 5.46
CA ASP A 117 38.06 0.59 6.00
C ASP A 117 38.53 1.70 5.06
N THR A 118 37.72 2.03 4.06
CA THR A 118 38.08 2.95 2.98
C THR A 118 38.13 4.38 3.52
N GLN A 119 39.26 4.73 4.13
CA GLN A 119 39.75 6.10 4.18
C GLN A 119 40.57 6.42 2.92
N ASP A 120 41.10 5.38 2.25
CA ASP A 120 42.03 5.49 1.14
C ASP A 120 41.40 4.96 -0.17
N VAL A 121 41.31 5.82 -1.18
CA VAL A 121 40.75 5.49 -2.50
C VAL A 121 41.69 4.56 -3.28
N GLU A 122 42.99 4.61 -3.02
CA GLU A 122 44.00 3.74 -3.64
C GLU A 122 43.87 2.29 -3.17
N GLU A 123 43.40 2.07 -1.94
CA GLU A 123 43.09 0.72 -1.45
C GLU A 123 41.85 0.15 -2.12
N PHE A 124 40.81 0.98 -2.31
CA PHE A 124 39.64 0.62 -3.11
C PHE A 124 40.02 0.26 -4.56
N ASP A 125 40.93 1.03 -5.18
CA ASP A 125 41.44 0.76 -6.53
C ASP A 125 42.09 -0.63 -6.64
N LYS A 126 42.80 -1.09 -5.61
CA LYS A 126 43.40 -2.45 -5.57
C LYS A 126 42.33 -3.50 -5.35
N TRP A 127 41.35 -3.23 -4.48
CA TRP A 127 40.27 -4.14 -4.16
C TRP A 127 39.37 -4.42 -5.36
N ILE A 128 38.98 -3.38 -6.12
CA ILE A 128 38.04 -3.50 -7.25
C ILE A 128 38.63 -4.23 -8.45
N GLN A 129 39.96 -4.31 -8.57
CA GLN A 129 40.61 -5.02 -9.68
C GLN A 129 40.35 -6.54 -9.68
N LYS A 130 39.98 -7.11 -8.52
CA LYS A 130 39.60 -8.53 -8.39
C LYS A 130 38.30 -8.81 -9.16
N PRO A 131 38.21 -9.85 -10.01
CA PRO A 131 37.03 -10.09 -10.86
C PRO A 131 35.70 -10.20 -10.11
N LYS A 132 35.69 -10.84 -8.92
CA LYS A 132 34.49 -10.97 -8.09
C LYS A 132 33.97 -9.63 -7.58
N HIS A 133 34.87 -8.73 -7.16
CA HIS A 133 34.51 -7.41 -6.65
C HIS A 133 34.04 -6.49 -7.78
N LEU A 134 34.70 -6.56 -8.94
CA LEU A 134 34.24 -5.85 -10.13
C LEU A 134 32.84 -6.32 -10.55
N GLN A 135 32.58 -7.62 -10.51
CA GLN A 135 31.26 -8.16 -10.81
C GLN A 135 30.20 -7.74 -9.78
N GLN A 136 30.59 -7.58 -8.51
CA GLN A 136 29.72 -7.03 -7.48
C GLN A 136 29.38 -5.57 -7.77
N VAL A 137 30.34 -4.70 -8.05
CA VAL A 137 30.06 -3.25 -8.20
C VAL A 137 29.48 -2.92 -9.58
N LEU A 138 30.15 -3.36 -10.65
CA LEU A 138 29.83 -3.05 -12.05
C LEU A 138 29.93 -4.33 -12.92
N PRO A 139 28.91 -5.21 -12.88
CA PRO A 139 28.93 -6.50 -13.59
C PRO A 139 28.95 -6.35 -15.10
N GLU A 140 28.38 -5.27 -15.64
CA GLU A 140 28.22 -5.08 -17.07
C GLU A 140 29.58 -4.91 -17.79
N PRO A 141 29.76 -5.52 -18.97
CA PRO A 141 31.03 -5.45 -19.70
C PRO A 141 31.35 -4.04 -20.19
N LYS A 142 30.35 -3.21 -20.50
CA LYS A 142 30.49 -1.77 -20.72
C LYS A 142 29.52 -1.05 -19.79
N GLY A 143 30.04 -0.23 -18.89
CA GLY A 143 29.15 0.58 -18.07
C GLY A 143 29.82 1.61 -17.19
N VAL A 144 28.97 2.38 -16.53
CA VAL A 144 29.30 3.49 -15.62
C VAL A 144 28.51 3.32 -14.33
N VAL A 145 29.20 3.52 -13.20
CA VAL A 145 28.58 3.68 -11.89
C VAL A 145 29.27 4.82 -11.14
N ALA A 146 28.51 5.61 -10.40
CA ALA A 146 29.03 6.65 -9.53
C ALA A 146 29.20 6.12 -8.10
N LEU A 147 30.22 6.63 -7.41
CA LEU A 147 30.69 6.18 -6.12
C LEU A 147 30.99 7.37 -5.21
N HIS A 148 30.59 7.27 -3.95
CA HIS A 148 31.10 8.10 -2.85
C HIS A 148 32.03 7.27 -1.97
N VAL A 149 32.94 7.95 -1.26
CA VAL A 149 33.87 7.26 -0.35
C VAL A 149 33.11 6.66 0.84
N ARG A 150 32.10 7.37 1.38
CA ARG A 150 31.28 6.91 2.51
C ARG A 150 29.82 7.32 2.38
N GLY A 151 28.94 6.44 2.90
CA GLY A 151 27.49 6.63 2.92
C GLY A 151 26.94 7.47 4.08
N GLN A 152 27.70 7.68 5.17
CA GLN A 152 27.25 8.47 6.34
C GLN A 152 28.39 9.20 7.08
N MET A 153 28.23 10.50 7.31
CA MET A 153 28.64 11.13 8.56
C MET A 153 27.39 11.50 9.35
N LYS A 154 27.54 11.51 10.68
CA LYS A 154 26.50 11.66 11.70
C LYS A 154 25.59 12.85 11.42
N HIS A 155 24.29 12.63 11.54
CA HIS A 155 23.26 13.67 11.69
C HIS A 155 23.79 14.90 12.43
N HIS A 156 23.94 16.02 11.73
CA HIS A 156 23.81 17.38 12.27
C HIS A 156 23.39 18.27 11.09
N GLY A 157 22.10 18.64 11.06
CA GLY A 157 21.51 19.79 10.32
C GLY A 157 21.97 20.07 8.89
N ASP A 158 21.06 19.89 7.92
CA ASP A 158 21.00 20.58 6.62
C ASP A 158 22.35 21.06 6.02
N ASP A 159 23.24 20.11 5.71
CA ASP A 159 24.24 20.09 4.62
C ASP A 159 25.32 19.03 4.94
N ASP A 160 25.01 17.76 4.72
CA ASP A 160 25.95 16.66 4.98
C ASP A 160 27.04 16.59 3.89
N ALA A 161 28.31 16.63 4.35
CA ALA A 161 29.54 16.70 3.58
C ALA A 161 29.87 15.41 2.81
N VAL A 162 29.28 15.24 1.62
CA VAL A 162 29.91 14.49 0.54
C VAL A 162 30.88 15.43 -0.16
N THR A 163 32.18 15.19 -0.02
CA THR A 163 33.20 16.12 -0.55
C THR A 163 33.51 15.88 -2.03
N GLU A 164 33.39 14.64 -2.51
CA GLU A 164 33.84 14.25 -3.85
C GLU A 164 33.02 13.07 -4.42
N THR A 165 32.81 13.07 -5.74
CA THR A 165 32.20 11.95 -6.47
C THR A 165 33.21 11.29 -7.41
N TYR A 166 33.20 9.95 -7.41
CA TYR A 166 34.05 9.13 -8.27
C TYR A 166 33.19 8.35 -9.26
N PHE A 167 33.56 8.36 -10.54
CA PHE A 167 32.90 7.51 -11.55
C PHE A 167 33.82 6.34 -11.90
N LEU A 168 33.29 5.13 -11.75
CA LEU A 168 33.95 3.91 -12.20
C LEU A 168 33.41 3.54 -13.58
N MET A 169 34.31 3.42 -14.54
CA MET A 169 33.98 3.06 -15.92
C MET A 169 34.65 1.78 -16.34
N ARG A 170 33.86 0.85 -16.87
CA ARG A 170 34.34 -0.43 -17.38
C ARG A 170 34.13 -0.52 -18.88
N ASN A 171 35.14 -1.01 -19.59
CA ASN A 171 35.06 -1.36 -21.01
C ASN A 171 35.84 -2.67 -21.26
N GLY A 172 35.11 -3.79 -21.17
CA GLY A 172 35.65 -5.13 -21.20
C GLY A 172 36.53 -5.42 -19.99
N ALA A 173 37.82 -5.60 -20.24
CA ALA A 173 38.84 -5.73 -19.20
C ALA A 173 39.34 -4.38 -18.68
N ARG A 174 39.17 -3.29 -19.46
CA ARG A 174 39.67 -1.96 -19.09
C ARG A 174 38.81 -1.35 -17.99
N LEU A 175 39.48 -0.74 -17.01
CA LEU A 175 38.84 -0.10 -15.86
C LEU A 175 39.44 1.27 -15.61
N TYR A 176 38.59 2.27 -15.45
CA TYR A 176 38.97 3.66 -15.24
C TYR A 176 38.23 4.23 -14.03
N ARG A 177 38.90 5.08 -13.26
CA ARG A 177 38.34 5.90 -12.20
C ARG A 177 38.43 7.35 -12.63
N ILE A 178 37.32 8.07 -12.56
CA ILE A 178 37.26 9.50 -12.84
C ILE A 178 36.88 10.21 -11.55
N HIS A 179 37.74 11.10 -11.09
CA HIS A 179 37.47 11.98 -9.96
C HIS A 179 36.94 13.32 -10.49
N THR A 180 35.87 13.83 -9.90
CA THR A 180 35.25 15.10 -10.29
C THR A 180 34.83 15.91 -9.06
N ALA A 181 34.92 17.24 -9.19
CA ALA A 181 34.36 18.18 -8.21
C ALA A 181 32.81 18.25 -8.26
N PHE A 182 32.19 17.64 -9.27
CA PHE A 182 30.74 17.53 -9.35
C PHE A 182 30.21 16.53 -8.32
N LEU A 183 29.34 16.99 -7.42
CA LEU A 183 28.69 16.15 -6.43
C LEU A 183 27.41 15.54 -6.98
N ALA A 184 27.47 14.27 -7.38
CA ALA A 184 26.26 13.50 -7.64
C ALA A 184 25.52 13.27 -6.31
N LYS A 185 24.18 13.36 -6.33
CA LYS A 185 23.37 12.98 -5.16
C LYS A 185 23.22 11.46 -5.11
N ARG A 186 22.15 10.96 -4.48
CA ARG A 186 21.87 9.52 -4.35
C ARG A 186 21.65 8.79 -5.68
N HIS A 187 21.20 9.51 -6.71
CA HIS A 187 20.88 8.96 -8.03
C HIS A 187 21.54 9.78 -9.15
N LEU A 188 21.96 9.14 -10.24
CA LEU A 188 22.43 9.81 -11.45
C LEU A 188 21.31 10.35 -12.34
N PHE A 189 20.14 9.71 -12.28
CA PHE A 189 18.93 10.12 -12.99
C PHE A 189 17.70 9.86 -12.11
N PRO A 190 16.61 10.63 -12.27
CA PRO A 190 15.50 10.70 -11.32
C PRO A 190 14.75 9.38 -11.20
N THR A 191 14.19 9.10 -10.01
CA THR A 191 13.24 8.00 -9.88
C THR A 191 11.86 8.36 -10.45
N LYS A 192 11.01 7.36 -10.73
CA LYS A 192 9.65 7.59 -11.26
C LYS A 192 8.85 8.59 -10.41
N ASP A 193 8.87 8.42 -9.09
CA ASP A 193 8.04 9.20 -8.17
C ASP A 193 8.79 10.40 -7.57
N GLU A 194 10.09 10.60 -7.87
CA GLU A 194 10.91 11.63 -7.20
C GLU A 194 10.36 13.05 -7.43
N PHE A 195 9.93 13.37 -8.65
CA PHE A 195 9.37 14.68 -8.96
C PHE A 195 7.95 14.85 -8.41
N ASP A 196 7.14 13.80 -8.51
CA ASP A 196 5.76 13.82 -8.02
C ASP A 196 5.75 14.04 -6.50
N ASN A 197 6.66 13.40 -5.76
CA ASN A 197 6.77 13.52 -4.31
C ASN A 197 7.04 14.94 -3.80
N PHE A 198 7.55 15.87 -4.61
CA PHE A 198 7.65 17.27 -4.19
C PHE A 198 6.29 17.95 -4.02
N PHE A 199 5.25 17.44 -4.70
CA PHE A 199 3.92 18.03 -4.72
C PHE A 199 2.94 17.36 -3.76
N TYR A 200 3.45 16.56 -2.82
CA TYR A 200 2.67 15.94 -1.75
C TYR A 200 3.25 16.29 -0.39
N ASP A 201 2.36 16.36 0.59
CA ASP A 201 2.68 16.47 2.00
C ASP A 201 2.11 15.27 2.77
N PHE A 202 2.63 15.02 3.97
CA PHE A 202 2.15 13.94 4.84
C PHE A 202 1.45 14.53 6.06
N ASP A 203 0.13 14.33 6.14
CA ASP A 203 -0.64 14.65 7.32
C ASP A 203 -0.59 13.46 8.29
N PHE A 204 -0.30 13.72 9.57
CA PHE A 204 -0.32 12.69 10.61
C PHE A 204 -1.63 12.80 11.37
N ASP A 205 -2.48 11.79 11.20
CA ASP A 205 -3.73 11.70 11.94
C ASP A 205 -3.42 11.14 13.34
N TRP A 206 -3.44 12.00 14.35
CA TRP A 206 -3.11 11.65 15.74
C TRP A 206 -4.09 10.65 16.36
N ASP A 207 -5.32 10.57 15.86
CA ASP A 207 -6.34 9.67 16.39
C ASP A 207 -6.16 8.24 15.83
N THR A 208 -5.79 8.12 14.56
CA THR A 208 -5.60 6.81 13.89
C THR A 208 -4.15 6.34 13.82
N HIS A 209 -3.19 7.20 14.16
CA HIS A 209 -1.74 6.97 13.98
C HIS A 209 -1.36 6.63 12.53
N GLU A 210 -2.19 7.06 11.56
CA GLU A 210 -1.96 6.83 10.14
C GLU A 210 -1.41 8.09 9.45
N ARG A 211 -0.43 7.91 8.55
CA ARG A 211 0.11 8.98 7.70
C ARG A 211 -0.69 9.04 6.40
N ARG A 212 -1.38 10.14 6.15
CA ARG A 212 -2.14 10.37 4.92
C ARG A 212 -1.37 11.28 3.96
N LYS A 213 -1.17 10.82 2.73
CA LYS A 213 -0.53 11.59 1.66
C LYS A 213 -1.54 12.59 1.08
N ARG A 214 -1.27 13.89 1.18
CA ARG A 214 -2.13 14.98 0.72
C ARG A 214 -1.46 15.75 -0.42
N PRO A 215 -2.13 15.98 -1.57
CA PRO A 215 -1.56 16.81 -2.63
C PRO A 215 -1.52 18.30 -2.23
N LEU A 216 -0.43 18.98 -2.58
CA LEU A 216 -0.29 20.42 -2.40
C LEU A 216 -1.24 21.18 -3.33
N ARG A 217 -1.78 22.31 -2.85
CA ARG A 217 -2.70 23.14 -3.65
C ARG A 217 -1.92 23.93 -4.71
N PRO A 218 -2.24 23.76 -6.01
CA PRO A 218 -1.62 24.56 -7.07
C PRO A 218 -1.78 26.06 -6.81
N GLY A 219 -0.70 26.82 -6.98
CA GLY A 219 -0.66 28.28 -6.77
C GLY A 219 -0.51 28.74 -5.31
N GLY A 220 -0.49 27.82 -4.34
CA GLY A 220 -0.13 28.14 -2.95
C GLY A 220 1.36 28.42 -2.76
N TYR A 221 1.73 29.04 -1.64
CA TYR A 221 3.14 29.31 -1.29
C TYR A 221 3.98 28.02 -1.24
N GLU A 222 3.48 26.98 -0.57
CA GLU A 222 4.12 25.65 -0.48
C GLU A 222 4.31 25.01 -1.86
N TYR A 223 3.35 25.18 -2.77
CA TYR A 223 3.45 24.69 -4.15
C TYR A 223 4.53 25.44 -4.95
N MET A 224 4.65 26.76 -4.76
CA MET A 224 5.71 27.56 -5.38
C MET A 224 7.10 27.19 -4.86
N GLU A 225 7.23 26.88 -3.57
CA GLU A 225 8.47 26.33 -3.01
C GLU A 225 8.78 24.93 -3.56
N ALA A 226 7.78 24.05 -3.65
CA ALA A 226 7.91 22.74 -4.27
C ALA A 226 8.38 22.83 -5.72
N MET A 227 7.83 23.77 -6.50
CA MET A 227 8.25 24.03 -7.88
C MET A 227 9.72 24.46 -7.97
N LYS A 228 10.17 25.39 -7.10
CA LYS A 228 11.58 25.79 -7.03
C LYS A 228 12.50 24.62 -6.66
N LYS A 229 12.07 23.76 -5.73
CA LYS A 229 12.82 22.54 -5.33
C LYS A 229 12.89 21.53 -6.49
N ALA A 230 11.79 21.30 -7.19
CA ALA A 230 11.72 20.43 -8.36
C ALA A 230 12.62 20.96 -9.49
N ASP A 231 12.60 22.26 -9.78
CA ASP A 231 13.47 22.87 -10.78
C ASP A 231 14.95 22.74 -10.44
N LYS A 232 15.33 22.99 -9.18
CA LYS A 232 16.69 22.77 -8.69
C LYS A 232 17.11 21.31 -8.86
N ARG A 233 16.21 20.36 -8.58
CA ARG A 233 16.44 18.91 -8.74
C ARG A 233 16.58 18.52 -10.22
N ARG A 234 15.76 19.08 -11.11
CA ARG A 234 15.84 18.88 -12.56
C ARG A 234 17.18 19.36 -13.11
N ARG A 235 17.62 20.57 -12.74
CA ARG A 235 18.92 21.10 -13.17
C ARG A 235 20.07 20.20 -12.72
N HIS A 236 20.03 19.67 -11.49
CA HIS A 236 21.00 18.70 -11.01
C HIS A 236 21.13 17.46 -11.93
N TYR A 237 20.03 16.85 -12.34
CA TYR A 237 20.06 15.69 -13.23
C TYR A 237 20.53 16.02 -14.65
N LEU A 238 20.18 17.20 -15.18
CA LEU A 238 20.72 17.67 -16.46
C LEU A 238 22.24 17.84 -16.40
N ARG A 239 22.79 18.30 -15.27
CA ARG A 239 24.25 18.40 -15.07
C ARG A 239 24.92 17.03 -15.04
N CYS A 240 24.30 16.04 -14.38
CA CYS A 240 24.77 14.64 -14.44
C CYS A 240 24.82 14.13 -15.89
N LEU A 241 23.76 14.38 -16.65
CA LEU A 241 23.64 13.96 -18.05
C LEU A 241 24.70 14.62 -18.95
N LEU A 242 24.89 15.93 -18.81
CA LEU A 242 25.90 16.69 -19.56
C LEU A 242 27.33 16.25 -19.23
N PHE A 243 27.61 15.96 -17.97
CA PHE A 243 28.90 15.41 -17.56
C PHE A 243 29.17 14.06 -18.23
N LEU A 244 28.20 13.14 -18.20
CA LEU A 244 28.31 11.83 -18.84
C LEU A 244 28.42 11.95 -20.36
N GLN A 245 27.66 12.85 -20.99
CA GLN A 245 27.72 13.11 -22.43
C GLN A 245 29.11 13.61 -22.83
N GLY A 246 29.61 14.63 -22.13
CA GLY A 246 30.94 15.16 -22.40
C GLY A 246 32.03 14.10 -22.24
N LEU A 247 31.90 13.21 -21.24
CA LEU A 247 32.84 12.10 -21.03
C LEU A 247 32.86 11.12 -22.21
N ILE A 248 31.68 10.80 -22.76
CA ILE A 248 31.56 9.92 -23.93
C ILE A 248 32.16 10.58 -25.17
N ASP A 249 31.90 11.87 -25.37
CA ASP A 249 32.32 12.60 -26.58
C ASP A 249 33.83 12.88 -26.61
N ARG A 250 34.42 13.31 -25.48
CA ARG A 250 35.83 13.77 -25.44
C ARG A 250 36.83 12.67 -25.12
N THR A 251 36.41 11.57 -24.49
CA THR A 251 37.34 10.53 -24.00
C THR A 251 37.31 9.25 -24.81
N LYS A 252 38.41 8.50 -24.77
CA LYS A 252 38.53 7.20 -25.44
C LYS A 252 38.10 6.01 -24.57
N VAL A 253 37.48 6.26 -23.41
CA VAL A 253 37.20 5.24 -22.39
C VAL A 253 36.31 4.10 -22.93
N PHE A 254 35.30 4.43 -23.74
CA PHE A 254 34.36 3.45 -24.30
C PHE A 254 34.70 2.93 -25.70
N HIS A 255 35.86 3.31 -26.25
CA HIS A 255 36.26 2.85 -27.58
C HIS A 255 36.64 1.35 -27.59
N PRO A 256 36.22 0.57 -28.62
CA PRO A 256 35.44 0.99 -29.79
C PRO A 256 33.97 1.24 -29.44
N MET A 257 33.44 2.38 -29.88
CA MET A 257 32.06 2.80 -29.63
C MET A 257 31.06 2.02 -30.50
N PRO A 258 29.84 1.74 -30.00
CA PRO A 258 28.82 1.05 -30.78
C PRO A 258 28.38 1.89 -32.00
N ALA A 259 28.22 3.20 -31.83
CA ALA A 259 27.95 4.17 -32.89
C ALA A 259 29.06 5.25 -32.96
N PRO A 260 29.20 5.98 -34.09
CA PRO A 260 30.18 7.06 -34.24
C PRO A 260 29.96 8.23 -33.27
N GLN A 261 28.70 8.54 -32.99
CA GLN A 261 28.26 9.55 -32.03
C GLN A 261 27.05 8.98 -31.29
N ILE A 262 26.97 9.23 -29.98
CA ILE A 262 25.85 8.79 -29.14
C ILE A 262 25.37 10.00 -28.36
N ASN A 263 24.07 10.30 -28.42
CA ASN A 263 23.43 11.36 -27.66
C ASN A 263 22.59 10.75 -26.53
N LEU A 264 23.04 10.92 -25.29
CA LEU A 264 22.33 10.47 -24.09
C LEU A 264 20.95 11.13 -23.92
N CYS A 265 20.69 12.26 -24.56
CA CYS A 265 19.39 12.94 -24.49
C CYS A 265 18.36 12.40 -25.50
N ASN A 266 18.78 11.60 -26.48
CA ASN A 266 17.93 11.12 -27.56
C ASN A 266 17.28 9.77 -27.19
N PRO A 267 15.96 9.70 -26.96
CA PRO A 267 15.31 8.44 -26.60
C PRO A 267 15.42 7.35 -27.67
N ASP A 268 15.54 7.70 -28.94
CA ASP A 268 15.61 6.70 -30.03
C ASP A 268 16.93 5.89 -30.00
N GLU A 269 17.97 6.43 -29.36
CA GLU A 269 19.24 5.73 -29.15
C GLU A 269 19.25 4.91 -27.84
N HIS A 270 18.25 5.14 -26.97
CA HIS A 270 18.01 4.36 -25.77
C HIS A 270 17.36 3.06 -26.26
N ASP A 271 18.01 1.92 -25.99
CA ASP A 271 17.67 0.54 -26.40
C ASP A 271 18.70 -0.10 -27.35
N GLU A 272 19.20 0.61 -28.37
CA GLU A 272 20.21 0.06 -29.29
C GLU A 272 21.63 0.18 -28.74
N TYR A 273 22.01 1.37 -28.25
CA TYR A 273 23.38 1.68 -27.84
C TYR A 273 23.54 1.96 -26.35
N LEU A 274 22.45 2.34 -25.68
CA LEU A 274 22.44 2.76 -24.27
C LEU A 274 21.47 1.90 -23.46
N ARG A 275 21.84 1.60 -22.21
CA ARG A 275 20.99 0.92 -21.24
C ARG A 275 21.00 1.65 -19.90
N PHE A 276 19.85 2.18 -19.48
CA PHE A 276 19.69 2.78 -18.17
C PHE A 276 19.13 1.75 -17.20
N ILE A 277 19.90 1.40 -16.16
CA ILE A 277 19.46 0.47 -15.12
C ILE A 277 18.95 1.28 -13.92
N ARG A 278 17.65 1.16 -13.64
CA ARG A 278 16.98 1.74 -12.46
C ARG A 278 17.16 0.86 -11.22
N ASP A 279 18.40 0.67 -10.78
CA ASP A 279 18.73 -0.16 -9.61
C ASP A 279 18.47 0.51 -8.25
N ALA A 280 18.10 1.79 -8.25
CA ALA A 280 17.61 2.48 -7.06
C ALA A 280 16.12 2.22 -6.77
N GLU A 281 15.38 1.66 -7.75
CA GLU A 281 13.95 1.35 -7.64
C GLU A 281 13.75 -0.17 -7.66
N LEU A 282 12.93 -0.69 -6.73
CA LEU A 282 12.41 -2.06 -6.83
C LEU A 282 11.31 -2.08 -7.91
N LEU A 283 11.71 -2.13 -9.19
CA LEU A 283 10.78 -2.15 -10.34
C LEU A 283 9.81 -3.34 -10.30
N LEU A 284 10.21 -4.43 -9.64
CA LEU A 284 9.36 -5.53 -9.24
C LEU A 284 9.38 -5.58 -7.71
N PRO A 285 8.21 -5.72 -7.04
CA PRO A 285 8.20 -5.95 -5.61
C PRO A 285 8.99 -7.23 -5.34
N SER A 286 10.01 -7.15 -4.51
CA SER A 286 10.86 -8.28 -4.12
C SER A 286 10.07 -9.40 -3.42
N GLY A 287 8.81 -9.13 -3.06
CA GLY A 287 7.98 -9.97 -2.19
C GLY A 287 8.46 -9.97 -0.74
N LYS A 288 9.53 -9.23 -0.43
CA LYS A 288 10.11 -9.12 0.91
C LYS A 288 9.98 -7.68 1.44
N PRO A 289 9.72 -7.51 2.75
CA PRO A 289 9.67 -6.19 3.39
C PRO A 289 11.05 -5.48 3.35
N THR A 290 11.06 -4.19 3.69
CA THR A 290 12.31 -3.44 3.92
C THR A 290 13.09 -4.08 5.08
N PHE A 291 14.39 -3.81 5.16
CA PHE A 291 15.21 -4.37 6.25
C PHE A 291 14.68 -3.97 7.62
N ASN A 292 14.33 -2.69 7.81
CA ASN A 292 13.81 -2.20 9.08
C ASN A 292 12.46 -2.82 9.45
N ASP A 293 11.54 -2.97 8.50
CA ASP A 293 10.24 -3.59 8.76
C ASP A 293 10.38 -5.08 9.04
N TRP A 294 11.26 -5.76 8.31
CA TRP A 294 11.62 -7.15 8.58
C TRP A 294 12.19 -7.33 9.99
N LEU A 295 13.16 -6.50 10.37
CA LEU A 295 13.82 -6.55 11.68
C LEU A 295 12.81 -6.31 12.81
N ARG A 296 11.94 -5.31 12.67
CA ARG A 296 10.84 -5.07 13.62
C ARG A 296 9.89 -6.24 13.71
N THR A 297 9.54 -6.86 12.58
CA THR A 297 8.63 -8.00 12.54
C THR A 297 9.22 -9.18 13.30
N ILE A 298 10.49 -9.55 13.06
CA ILE A 298 11.13 -10.67 13.76
C ILE A 298 11.38 -10.38 15.24
N ASN A 299 11.66 -9.12 15.58
CA ASN A 299 11.93 -8.72 16.97
C ASN A 299 10.65 -8.55 17.78
N SER A 300 9.52 -8.22 17.15
CA SER A 300 8.20 -8.19 17.81
C SER A 300 7.74 -9.56 18.31
N GLN A 301 8.27 -10.64 17.72
CA GLN A 301 7.98 -12.03 18.07
C GLN A 301 9.02 -12.62 19.04
N MET A 302 9.85 -11.80 19.68
CA MET A 302 10.77 -12.28 20.71
C MET A 302 10.00 -12.85 21.90
N GLU A 303 10.43 -14.01 22.38
CA GLU A 303 9.89 -14.64 23.58
C GLU A 303 11.01 -15.11 24.51
N VAL A 304 10.66 -15.35 25.78
CA VAL A 304 11.57 -16.02 26.71
C VAL A 304 12.01 -17.35 26.12
N GLY A 305 13.30 -17.65 26.24
CA GLY A 305 13.94 -18.85 25.71
C GLY A 305 14.54 -18.68 24.32
N MET A 306 14.15 -17.65 23.54
CA MET A 306 14.69 -17.46 22.20
C MET A 306 16.14 -16.99 22.26
N ARG A 307 16.91 -17.33 21.23
CA ARG A 307 18.28 -16.86 21.04
C ARG A 307 18.28 -15.55 20.26
N ILE A 308 19.06 -14.60 20.73
CA ILE A 308 19.31 -13.33 20.05
C ILE A 308 20.81 -13.14 19.85
N VAL A 309 21.17 -12.44 18.78
CA VAL A 309 22.54 -11.99 18.54
C VAL A 309 22.46 -10.48 18.33
N GLY A 310 23.33 -9.73 18.99
CA GLY A 310 23.36 -8.27 18.88
C GLY A 310 24.76 -7.73 18.64
N GLU A 311 24.80 -6.49 18.18
CA GLU A 311 25.97 -5.61 18.23
C GLU A 311 25.79 -4.67 19.42
N TRP A 312 26.48 -4.94 20.54
CA TRP A 312 26.20 -4.29 21.83
C TRP A 312 27.06 -3.03 22.07
N ARG A 313 28.15 -2.87 21.33
CA ARG A 313 29.10 -1.74 21.46
C ARG A 313 28.90 -0.71 20.35
N THR A 314 27.65 -0.29 20.13
CA THR A 314 27.34 0.73 19.10
C THR A 314 27.56 2.15 19.60
N TYR A 315 27.69 3.11 18.67
CA TYR A 315 27.78 4.55 18.98
C TYR A 315 26.55 5.12 19.71
N HIS A 316 25.40 4.44 19.69
CA HIS A 316 24.16 4.88 20.36
C HIS A 316 24.11 4.49 21.83
N THR A 317 24.78 3.39 22.20
CA THR A 317 25.04 3.04 23.59
C THR A 317 26.11 3.99 24.15
N SER A 318 25.71 5.22 24.45
CA SER A 318 26.48 6.10 25.30
C SER A 318 26.78 5.39 26.63
N GLY A 319 27.87 5.75 27.32
CA GLY A 319 28.21 5.15 28.62
C GLY A 319 27.01 5.15 29.59
N ARG A 320 26.18 6.21 29.56
CA ARG A 320 24.95 6.31 30.36
C ARG A 320 23.87 5.30 29.98
N GLU A 321 23.75 4.95 28.71
CA GLU A 321 22.74 3.98 28.26
C GLU A 321 23.18 2.54 28.56
N LEU A 322 24.48 2.24 28.40
CA LEU A 322 25.09 1.01 28.91
C LEU A 322 24.90 0.86 30.42
N GLU A 323 25.16 1.91 31.18
CA GLU A 323 24.96 1.94 32.64
C GLU A 323 23.52 1.67 33.07
N ARG A 324 22.54 2.09 32.26
CA ARG A 324 21.09 1.87 32.52
C ARG A 324 20.61 0.48 32.10
N ARG A 325 21.15 -0.06 31.01
CA ARG A 325 20.70 -1.35 30.45
C ARG A 325 21.40 -2.54 31.08
N SER A 326 22.61 -2.39 31.63
CA SER A 326 23.36 -3.48 32.25
C SER A 326 23.33 -3.45 33.78
N HIS A 327 23.33 -4.64 34.39
CA HIS A 327 23.57 -4.81 35.82
C HIS A 327 24.54 -5.97 36.09
N PRO A 328 25.72 -5.73 36.70
CA PRO A 328 26.24 -4.43 37.14
C PRO A 328 26.43 -3.43 35.99
N SER A 329 26.36 -2.13 36.31
CA SER A 329 26.47 -1.05 35.32
C SER A 329 27.86 -1.03 34.68
N GLY A 330 27.93 -0.68 33.40
CA GLY A 330 29.21 -0.53 32.67
C GLY A 330 29.73 -1.80 31.99
N HIS A 331 28.94 -2.89 31.99
CA HIS A 331 29.29 -4.14 31.32
C HIS A 331 28.38 -4.40 30.11
N SER A 332 28.95 -4.82 28.98
CA SER A 332 28.20 -5.20 27.77
C SER A 332 28.37 -6.69 27.49
N PRO A 333 27.34 -7.36 26.93
CA PRO A 333 27.52 -8.67 26.33
C PRO A 333 28.50 -8.60 25.15
N ASP A 334 29.12 -9.73 24.81
CA ASP A 334 30.02 -9.82 23.67
C ASP A 334 29.21 -9.76 22.37
N SER A 335 29.59 -8.84 21.48
CA SER A 335 28.98 -8.73 20.16
C SER A 335 29.17 -10.03 19.38
N HIS A 336 28.24 -10.33 18.49
CA HIS A 336 28.29 -11.51 17.61
C HIS A 336 28.18 -12.87 18.32
N THR A 337 27.83 -12.89 19.60
CA THR A 337 27.60 -14.13 20.37
C THR A 337 26.09 -14.35 20.58
N PRO A 338 25.57 -15.58 20.38
CA PRO A 338 24.19 -15.92 20.72
C PRO A 338 23.94 -15.92 22.23
N TYR A 339 22.91 -15.18 22.65
CA TYR A 339 22.43 -15.16 24.03
C TYR A 339 20.98 -15.63 24.10
N ILE A 340 20.65 -16.38 25.14
CA ILE A 340 19.27 -16.83 25.42
C ILE A 340 18.56 -15.75 26.24
N ILE A 341 17.35 -15.41 25.84
CA ILE A 341 16.43 -14.58 26.63
C ILE A 341 15.98 -15.38 27.85
N GLU A 342 16.32 -14.96 29.06
CA GLU A 342 16.02 -15.70 30.29
C GLU A 342 14.71 -15.25 30.95
N THR A 343 14.38 -13.97 30.89
CA THR A 343 13.18 -13.44 31.52
C THR A 343 12.66 -12.18 30.83
N VAL A 344 11.40 -11.84 31.10
CA VAL A 344 10.74 -10.60 30.67
C VAL A 344 10.36 -9.81 31.92
N LYS A 345 10.69 -8.53 31.95
CA LYS A 345 10.35 -7.62 33.05
C LYS A 345 9.96 -6.27 32.46
N GLY A 346 8.81 -5.72 32.87
CA GLY A 346 8.43 -4.34 32.51
C GLY A 346 8.43 -4.02 31.00
N GLY A 347 8.11 -4.99 30.14
CA GLY A 347 8.07 -4.80 28.69
C GLY A 347 9.41 -4.97 27.95
N TYR A 348 10.49 -5.32 28.66
CA TYR A 348 11.79 -5.63 28.07
C TYR A 348 12.26 -7.05 28.41
N PHE A 349 13.14 -7.58 27.57
CA PHE A 349 13.77 -8.88 27.71
C PHE A 349 15.10 -8.76 28.45
N ILE A 350 15.46 -9.78 29.22
CA ILE A 350 16.74 -9.83 29.94
C ILE A 350 17.55 -11.00 29.44
N ILE A 351 18.77 -10.71 28.99
CA ILE A 351 19.81 -11.70 28.75
C ILE A 351 20.84 -11.65 29.88
N ARG A 352 21.50 -12.78 30.13
CA ARG A 352 22.61 -12.85 31.08
C ARG A 352 23.91 -13.27 30.42
N PHE A 353 25.03 -12.73 30.87
CA PHE A 353 26.35 -12.98 30.28
C PHE A 353 27.45 -12.98 31.35
N PRO A 354 28.54 -13.75 31.15
CA PRO A 354 29.70 -13.66 32.02
C PRO A 354 30.35 -12.27 31.86
N TYR A 355 30.90 -11.73 32.94
CA TYR A 355 31.62 -10.46 32.91
C TYR A 355 32.90 -10.55 33.74
N GLU A 356 33.89 -9.74 33.38
CA GLU A 356 35.16 -9.67 34.12
C GLU A 356 35.12 -8.58 35.18
N THR A 357 35.79 -8.85 36.29
CA THR A 357 36.10 -7.90 37.35
C THR A 357 37.60 -7.75 37.48
N TRP A 358 38.05 -6.76 38.24
CA TRP A 358 39.47 -6.58 38.57
C TRP A 358 40.11 -7.78 39.29
N ARG A 359 39.31 -8.75 39.78
CA ARG A 359 39.77 -10.01 40.40
C ARG A 359 39.64 -11.24 39.47
N GLY A 360 39.30 -11.05 38.20
CA GLY A 360 39.01 -12.10 37.24
C GLY A 360 37.52 -12.24 36.91
N THR A 361 37.14 -13.33 36.23
CA THR A 361 35.75 -13.60 35.83
C THR A 361 34.82 -13.70 37.05
N ALA A 362 33.72 -12.94 37.04
CA ALA A 362 32.76 -12.94 38.13
C ALA A 362 32.05 -14.29 38.27
N SER A 363 31.77 -14.70 39.51
CA SER A 363 30.98 -15.90 39.80
C SER A 363 29.49 -15.74 39.47
N ARG A 364 28.99 -14.50 39.44
CA ARG A 364 27.61 -14.16 39.04
C ARG A 364 27.61 -13.63 37.60
N ARG A 365 26.57 -13.94 36.83
CA ARG A 365 26.39 -13.38 35.49
C ARG A 365 25.79 -11.97 35.58
N ALA A 366 26.26 -11.07 34.73
CA ALA A 366 25.63 -9.77 34.51
C ALA A 366 24.34 -9.96 33.72
N SER A 367 23.45 -8.96 33.79
CA SER A 367 22.19 -8.91 33.04
C SER A 367 22.16 -7.69 32.12
N TYR A 368 21.54 -7.82 30.94
CA TYR A 368 21.36 -6.74 29.99
C TYR A 368 19.90 -6.68 29.52
N CYS A 369 19.34 -5.47 29.46
CA CYS A 369 17.97 -5.20 29.04
C CYS A 369 17.89 -4.97 27.51
N VAL A 370 17.03 -5.74 26.85
CA VAL A 370 16.83 -5.73 25.39
C VAL A 370 15.37 -5.42 25.08
N TYR A 371 15.13 -4.55 24.10
CA TYR A 371 13.80 -4.16 23.64
C TYR A 371 13.55 -4.67 22.21
N PRO A 372 12.30 -5.04 21.86
CA PRO A 372 11.93 -5.36 20.47
C PRO A 372 12.25 -4.25 19.46
N SER A 373 12.27 -3.00 19.92
CA SER A 373 12.59 -1.82 19.10
C SER A 373 14.09 -1.63 18.86
N ASP A 374 14.96 -2.40 19.52
CA ASP A 374 16.40 -2.29 19.36
C ASP A 374 16.79 -2.74 17.94
N ASP A 375 17.30 -1.82 17.14
CA ASP A 375 17.66 -2.04 15.74
C ASP A 375 19.06 -2.66 15.55
N TRP A 376 19.78 -2.93 16.65
CA TRP A 376 21.08 -3.60 16.66
C TRP A 376 21.02 -5.05 17.17
N VAL A 377 19.82 -5.59 17.37
CA VAL A 377 19.59 -6.97 17.84
C VAL A 377 18.79 -7.73 16.80
N ILE A 378 19.19 -8.97 16.52
CA ILE A 378 18.48 -9.88 15.62
C ILE A 378 17.99 -11.09 16.41
N ASN A 379 16.70 -11.41 16.27
CA ASN A 379 16.14 -12.68 16.73
C ASN A 379 16.74 -13.84 15.92
N PHE A 380 17.72 -14.55 16.49
CA PHE A 380 18.46 -15.58 15.79
C PHE A 380 17.56 -16.75 15.39
N ASP A 381 16.58 -17.12 16.22
CA ASP A 381 15.80 -18.32 15.98
C ASP A 381 14.82 -18.17 14.81
N LEU A 382 14.20 -17.00 14.64
CA LEU A 382 13.24 -16.74 13.57
C LEU A 382 13.88 -16.41 12.21
N VAL A 383 15.17 -16.10 12.19
CA VAL A 383 15.88 -15.72 10.97
C VAL A 383 16.33 -16.94 10.15
N THR A 384 16.13 -16.87 8.83
CA THR A 384 16.56 -17.86 7.86
C THR A 384 17.86 -17.44 7.15
N VAL A 385 18.58 -18.39 6.54
CA VAL A 385 19.80 -18.07 5.78
C VAL A 385 19.44 -17.29 4.52
N GLU A 386 18.30 -17.62 3.91
CA GLU A 386 17.76 -16.99 2.71
C GLU A 386 17.39 -15.52 2.97
N ASP A 387 16.83 -15.19 4.13
CA ASP A 387 16.57 -13.80 4.52
C ASP A 387 17.88 -13.02 4.68
N VAL A 388 18.85 -13.58 5.39
CA VAL A 388 20.13 -12.92 5.62
C VAL A 388 20.90 -12.74 4.32
N ASP A 389 20.95 -13.75 3.46
CA ASP A 389 21.59 -13.64 2.15
C ASP A 389 20.87 -12.65 1.23
N PHE A 390 19.54 -12.52 1.33
CA PHE A 390 18.79 -11.48 0.62
C PHE A 390 19.22 -10.08 1.09
N TYR A 391 19.17 -9.79 2.40
CA TYR A 391 19.51 -8.46 2.90
C TYR A 391 21.01 -8.15 2.75
N ILE A 392 21.92 -9.10 2.93
CA ILE A 392 23.35 -8.84 2.64
C ILE A 392 23.55 -8.36 1.19
N ASN A 393 22.74 -8.86 0.25
CA ASN A 393 22.87 -8.56 -1.18
C ASN A 393 21.94 -7.46 -1.68
N SER A 394 20.85 -7.12 -0.98
CA SER A 394 19.96 -6.00 -1.34
C SER A 394 20.79 -4.72 -1.40
N ARG A 395 20.80 -3.99 -2.53
CA ARG A 395 21.53 -2.71 -2.67
C ARG A 395 20.72 -1.53 -2.16
N VAL A 396 19.40 -1.60 -2.33
CA VAL A 396 18.47 -0.53 -1.99
C VAL A 396 18.46 -0.30 -0.49
N ASP A 397 18.52 -1.37 0.30
CA ASP A 397 18.36 -1.30 1.75
C ASP A 397 19.70 -1.14 2.50
N ARG A 398 20.88 -1.31 1.87
CA ARG A 398 22.19 -1.38 2.57
C ARG A 398 22.45 -0.23 3.51
N HIS A 399 22.14 0.98 3.05
CA HIS A 399 22.31 2.21 3.80
C HIS A 399 21.60 2.20 5.16
N GLU A 400 20.54 1.40 5.34
CA GLU A 400 19.83 1.27 6.61
C GLU A 400 20.59 0.42 7.65
N TYR A 401 21.43 -0.53 7.20
CA TYR A 401 22.06 -1.53 8.05
C TYR A 401 23.55 -1.75 7.76
N THR A 402 24.23 -0.79 7.14
CA THR A 402 25.68 -0.85 6.89
C THR A 402 26.46 -1.24 8.16
N ARG A 403 26.07 -0.70 9.31
CA ARG A 403 26.67 -1.04 10.62
C ARG A 403 26.41 -2.48 11.09
N LEU A 404 25.35 -3.12 10.60
CA LEU A 404 24.96 -4.49 10.98
C LEU A 404 25.50 -5.55 10.01
N PHE A 405 26.28 -5.19 8.98
CA PHE A 405 26.93 -6.18 8.12
C PHE A 405 27.74 -7.23 8.91
N PRO A 406 28.56 -6.85 9.91
CA PRO A 406 29.25 -7.84 10.76
C PRO A 406 28.27 -8.79 11.48
N LEU A 407 27.17 -8.23 11.99
CA LEU A 407 26.12 -9.00 12.66
C LEU A 407 25.42 -9.98 11.72
N LEU A 408 24.96 -9.52 10.56
CA LEU A 408 24.31 -10.35 9.54
C LEU A 408 25.24 -11.47 9.06
N LYS A 409 26.51 -11.18 8.83
CA LYS A 409 27.52 -12.19 8.46
C LYS A 409 27.73 -13.21 9.57
N CYS A 410 27.79 -12.77 10.82
CA CYS A 410 27.89 -13.68 11.95
C CYS A 410 26.66 -14.60 12.02
N VAL A 411 25.46 -14.04 11.94
CA VAL A 411 24.20 -14.80 11.92
C VAL A 411 24.20 -15.83 10.79
N ARG A 412 24.59 -15.43 9.57
CA ARG A 412 24.74 -16.35 8.43
C ARG A 412 25.70 -17.50 8.73
N ARG A 413 26.89 -17.20 9.26
CA ARG A 413 27.91 -18.20 9.61
C ARG A 413 27.38 -19.18 10.64
N LEU A 414 26.78 -18.67 11.72
CA LEU A 414 26.23 -19.48 12.81
C LEU A 414 25.07 -20.36 12.33
N LYS A 415 24.15 -19.83 11.50
CA LYS A 415 23.05 -20.62 10.92
C LYS A 415 23.55 -21.71 9.98
N ARG A 416 24.53 -21.42 9.13
CA ARG A 416 25.14 -22.44 8.25
C ARG A 416 25.87 -23.53 9.05
N ALA A 417 26.52 -23.17 10.15
CA ALA A 417 27.11 -24.15 11.07
C ALA A 417 26.03 -25.03 11.72
N GLU A 418 24.97 -24.44 12.25
CA GLU A 418 23.83 -25.18 12.84
C GLU A 418 23.19 -26.14 11.83
N ILE A 419 22.95 -25.70 10.59
CA ILE A 419 22.41 -26.56 9.52
C ILE A 419 23.35 -27.73 9.21
N LYS A 420 24.66 -27.49 9.20
CA LYS A 420 25.67 -28.53 8.94
C LYS A 420 25.69 -29.57 10.06
N GLU A 421 25.62 -29.13 11.31
CA GLU A 421 25.57 -29.99 12.50
C GLU A 421 24.26 -30.78 12.58
N GLU A 422 23.13 -30.19 12.23
CA GLU A 422 21.81 -30.85 12.25
C GLU A 422 21.60 -31.84 11.09
N LYS A 423 22.37 -31.74 10.01
CA LYS A 423 22.17 -32.53 8.79
C LYS A 423 22.13 -34.05 9.01
N PRO A 424 23.05 -34.67 9.79
CA PRO A 424 22.99 -36.10 10.07
C PRO A 424 21.72 -36.50 10.83
N PHE A 425 21.31 -35.68 11.81
CA PHE A 425 20.12 -35.94 12.61
C PHE A 425 18.83 -35.78 11.81
N ARG A 426 18.74 -34.79 10.91
CA ARG A 426 17.58 -34.64 9.99
C ARG A 426 17.43 -35.84 9.05
N LYS A 427 18.55 -36.40 8.57
CA LYS A 427 18.52 -37.65 7.78
C LYS A 427 18.01 -38.83 8.60
N LEU A 428 18.45 -38.94 9.86
CA LEU A 428 17.96 -39.97 10.78
C LEU A 428 16.45 -39.83 11.02
N LEU A 429 15.94 -38.61 11.27
CA LEU A 429 14.51 -38.33 11.43
C LEU A 429 13.71 -38.78 10.20
N THR A 430 14.19 -38.43 9.00
CA THR A 430 13.51 -38.80 7.74
C THR A 430 13.37 -40.31 7.62
N GLY A 431 14.44 -41.07 7.89
CA GLY A 431 14.41 -42.53 7.84
C GLY A 431 13.49 -43.17 8.89
N GLN A 432 13.47 -42.62 10.10
CA GLN A 432 12.60 -43.11 11.19
C GLN A 432 11.12 -42.81 10.94
N ILE A 433 10.79 -41.64 10.37
CA ILE A 433 9.43 -41.29 9.99
C ILE A 433 8.92 -42.24 8.90
N ALA A 434 9.71 -42.42 7.82
CA ALA A 434 9.37 -43.32 6.72
C ALA A 434 9.19 -44.76 7.20
N GLY A 435 10.11 -45.25 8.05
CA GLY A 435 10.06 -46.63 8.56
C GLY A 435 8.90 -46.91 9.52
N LYS A 436 8.51 -45.95 10.37
CA LYS A 436 7.46 -46.18 11.38
C LYS A 436 6.04 -45.97 10.85
N HIS A 437 5.85 -45.03 9.92
CA HIS A 437 4.53 -44.65 9.40
C HIS A 437 4.27 -45.13 7.97
N GLY A 438 5.22 -45.83 7.35
CA GLY A 438 5.04 -46.42 6.01
C GLY A 438 4.93 -45.40 4.87
N VAL A 439 5.45 -44.19 5.09
CA VAL A 439 5.39 -43.05 4.15
C VAL A 439 6.65 -43.02 3.27
N ASP A 440 6.53 -42.51 2.03
CA ASP A 440 7.69 -42.36 1.15
C ASP A 440 8.75 -41.42 1.75
N VAL A 441 10.02 -41.71 1.47
CA VAL A 441 11.16 -40.95 2.00
C VAL A 441 11.11 -39.49 1.55
N LYS A 442 10.58 -39.21 0.35
CA LYS A 442 10.44 -37.83 -0.14
C LYS A 442 9.36 -37.04 0.59
N GLU A 443 8.22 -37.68 0.88
CA GLU A 443 7.13 -37.07 1.63
C GLU A 443 7.54 -36.83 3.09
N ALA A 444 8.23 -37.78 3.71
CA ALA A 444 8.83 -37.59 5.03
C ALA A 444 9.84 -36.43 5.05
N ALA A 445 10.70 -36.31 4.02
CA ALA A 445 11.70 -35.24 3.95
C ALA A 445 11.09 -33.83 3.83
N ALA A 446 9.95 -33.69 3.15
CA ALA A 446 9.26 -32.41 2.99
C ALA A 446 8.71 -31.86 4.33
N GLU A 447 8.21 -32.74 5.19
CA GLU A 447 7.60 -32.36 6.48
C GLU A 447 8.61 -32.18 7.63
N VAL A 448 9.81 -32.75 7.50
CA VAL A 448 10.85 -32.70 8.54
C VAL A 448 11.19 -31.27 8.95
N ASP A 449 11.29 -30.34 8.01
CA ASP A 449 11.64 -28.94 8.32
C ASP A 449 10.57 -28.26 9.18
N GLY A 450 9.29 -28.49 8.86
CA GLY A 450 8.16 -27.98 9.64
C GLY A 450 8.10 -28.59 11.04
N LEU A 451 8.37 -29.89 11.18
CA LEU A 451 8.36 -30.60 12.47
C LEU A 451 9.55 -30.23 13.35
N VAL A 452 10.73 -30.07 12.76
CA VAL A 452 11.93 -29.58 13.46
C VAL A 452 11.67 -28.17 13.98
N ARG A 453 11.06 -27.29 13.17
CA ARG A 453 10.63 -25.97 13.62
C ARG A 453 9.65 -26.09 14.78
N TRP A 454 8.56 -26.85 14.63
CA TRP A 454 7.61 -27.07 15.74
C TRP A 454 8.32 -27.53 17.02
N TRP A 455 9.22 -28.51 16.95
CA TRP A 455 9.91 -29.01 18.14
C TRP A 455 10.85 -27.98 18.77
N LYS A 456 11.52 -27.15 17.97
CA LYS A 456 12.33 -26.03 18.47
C LYS A 456 11.49 -24.96 19.17
N PHE A 457 10.25 -24.72 18.71
CA PHE A 457 9.40 -23.62 19.16
C PHE A 457 8.20 -24.00 20.07
N LYS A 458 7.93 -25.29 20.29
CA LYS A 458 6.80 -25.77 21.12
C LYS A 458 6.88 -25.43 22.61
N ASN A 459 8.07 -25.09 23.11
CA ASN A 459 8.30 -24.80 24.53
C ASN A 459 8.83 -23.38 24.68
N LYS A 460 8.51 -22.76 25.82
CA LYS A 460 9.06 -21.45 26.26
C LYS A 460 10.59 -21.46 26.48
N THR A 461 11.25 -22.60 26.38
CA THR A 461 12.72 -22.67 26.33
C THR A 461 13.09 -23.38 25.04
N HIS A 462 13.58 -22.61 24.08
CA HIS A 462 13.95 -23.11 22.77
C HIS A 462 15.19 -23.98 22.89
N ARG A 463 15.16 -25.15 22.25
CA ARG A 463 16.22 -26.17 22.36
C ARG A 463 16.95 -26.31 21.04
N ALA A 464 18.27 -26.35 21.09
CA ALA A 464 19.06 -26.84 19.97
C ALA A 464 18.83 -28.35 19.82
N LEU A 465 18.79 -28.85 18.58
CA LEU A 465 18.56 -30.28 18.34
C LEU A 465 19.59 -31.17 19.01
N THR A 466 20.83 -30.69 19.15
CA THR A 466 22.02 -31.39 19.66
C THR A 466 22.06 -31.59 21.18
N SER A 467 21.10 -31.03 21.93
CA SER A 467 21.10 -31.09 23.40
C SER A 467 20.31 -32.26 23.98
N ASP A 468 19.38 -32.86 23.22
CA ASP A 468 18.42 -33.85 23.72
C ASP A 468 17.87 -34.73 22.57
N ASP A 469 18.78 -35.25 21.73
CA ASP A 469 18.54 -35.97 20.47
C ASP A 469 17.48 -37.10 20.60
N ASN A 470 17.54 -37.90 21.67
CA ASN A 470 16.61 -39.01 21.91
C ASN A 470 15.19 -38.55 22.24
N LYS A 471 15.05 -37.41 22.92
CA LYS A 471 13.73 -36.83 23.20
C LYS A 471 13.19 -36.14 21.95
N ALA A 472 14.04 -35.43 21.21
CA ALA A 472 13.70 -34.80 19.94
C ALA A 472 13.14 -35.83 18.95
N LEU A 473 13.85 -36.94 18.77
CA LEU A 473 13.46 -38.01 17.85
C LEU A 473 12.09 -38.61 18.20
N ARG A 474 11.87 -38.98 19.46
CA ARG A 474 10.59 -39.56 19.91
C ARG A 474 9.41 -38.61 19.70
N MET A 475 9.57 -37.33 20.08
CA MET A 475 8.48 -36.35 19.99
C MET A 475 8.15 -35.99 18.54
N ILE A 476 9.16 -35.79 17.69
CA ILE A 476 8.97 -35.43 16.28
C ILE A 476 8.27 -36.55 15.51
N VAL A 477 8.73 -37.80 15.68
CA VAL A 477 8.12 -38.97 15.01
C VAL A 477 6.68 -39.20 15.49
N HIS A 478 6.39 -38.95 16.77
CA HIS A 478 5.02 -39.06 17.29
C HIS A 478 4.11 -37.96 16.75
N GLU A 479 4.58 -36.71 16.71
CA GLU A 479 3.82 -35.58 16.18
C GLU A 479 3.49 -35.75 14.69
N PHE A 480 4.43 -36.26 13.89
CA PHE A 480 4.14 -36.62 12.50
C PHE A 480 2.99 -37.62 12.41
N GLY A 481 3.00 -38.67 13.25
CA GLY A 481 1.92 -39.65 13.31
C GLY A 481 0.55 -39.02 13.58
N LEU A 482 0.47 -38.16 14.60
CA LEU A 482 -0.77 -37.46 14.93
C LEU A 482 -1.26 -36.54 13.80
N LYS A 483 -0.36 -35.84 13.12
CA LYS A 483 -0.73 -35.00 11.97
C LYS A 483 -1.19 -35.85 10.79
N HIS A 484 -0.46 -36.92 10.50
CA HIS A 484 -0.77 -37.81 9.39
C HIS A 484 -2.11 -38.54 9.60
N GLU A 485 -2.37 -39.04 10.82
CA GLU A 485 -3.65 -39.63 11.20
C GLU A 485 -4.80 -38.62 11.05
N ARG A 486 -4.63 -37.39 11.56
CA ARG A 486 -5.65 -36.33 11.39
C ARG A 486 -5.92 -35.98 9.94
N GLU A 487 -4.88 -35.89 9.11
CA GLU A 487 -5.04 -35.62 7.68
C GLU A 487 -5.73 -36.78 6.96
N GLN A 488 -5.44 -38.02 7.32
CA GLN A 488 -6.14 -39.18 6.79
C GLN A 488 -7.60 -39.23 7.25
N ASP A 489 -7.87 -38.98 8.53
CA ASP A 489 -9.22 -38.89 9.08
C ASP A 489 -10.04 -37.78 8.41
N LEU A 490 -9.44 -36.60 8.18
CA LEU A 490 -10.08 -35.50 7.45
C LEU A 490 -10.34 -35.88 5.99
N LYS A 491 -9.37 -36.50 5.30
CA LYS A 491 -9.56 -37.00 3.93
C LYS A 491 -10.67 -38.04 3.85
N GLN A 492 -10.76 -38.93 4.84
CA GLN A 492 -11.78 -39.97 4.90
C GLN A 492 -13.17 -39.40 5.23
N GLN A 493 -13.27 -38.45 6.16
CA GLN A 493 -14.51 -37.72 6.44
C GLN A 493 -14.98 -36.91 5.22
N HIS A 494 -14.07 -36.25 4.50
CA HIS A 494 -14.39 -35.54 3.26
C HIS A 494 -14.86 -36.51 2.16
N ALA A 495 -14.22 -37.67 2.01
CA ALA A 495 -14.62 -38.67 1.02
C ALA A 495 -16.01 -39.28 1.28
N ASP A 496 -16.37 -39.49 2.56
CA ASP A 496 -17.71 -39.94 2.94
C ASP A 496 -18.76 -38.83 2.77
N GLN A 497 -18.41 -37.57 3.05
CA GLN A 497 -19.28 -36.42 2.78
C GLN A 497 -19.55 -36.25 1.28
N ASP A 498 -18.53 -36.38 0.43
CA ASP A 498 -18.66 -36.26 -1.03
C ASP A 498 -19.58 -37.34 -1.63
N ARG A 499 -19.56 -38.56 -1.07
CA ARG A 499 -20.48 -39.64 -1.46
C ARG A 499 -21.92 -39.30 -1.14
N VAL A 500 -22.18 -38.76 0.05
CA VAL A 500 -23.53 -38.34 0.48
C VAL A 500 -24.03 -37.16 -0.36
N VAL A 501 -23.17 -36.16 -0.62
CA VAL A 501 -23.49 -35.02 -1.49
C VAL A 501 -23.89 -35.48 -2.90
N LYS A 502 -23.12 -36.39 -3.52
CA LYS A 502 -23.46 -36.93 -4.85
C LYS A 502 -24.80 -37.68 -4.87
N ALA A 503 -25.11 -38.44 -3.82
CA ALA A 503 -26.38 -39.16 -3.72
C ALA A 503 -27.56 -38.19 -3.54
N LEU A 504 -27.39 -37.13 -2.75
CA LEU A 504 -28.39 -36.08 -2.55
C LEU A 504 -28.62 -35.22 -3.81
N LEU A 505 -27.57 -34.88 -4.55
CA LEU A 505 -27.70 -34.18 -5.85
C LEU A 505 -28.41 -35.04 -6.91
N LYS A 506 -28.28 -36.37 -6.85
CA LYS A 506 -29.02 -37.27 -7.72
C LYS A 506 -30.51 -37.33 -7.35
N ALA A 507 -30.83 -37.28 -6.06
CA ALA A 507 -32.21 -37.31 -5.56
C ALA A 507 -32.93 -35.96 -5.68
N ALA A 508 -32.19 -34.85 -5.55
CA ALA A 508 -32.68 -33.47 -5.66
C ALA A 508 -31.78 -32.68 -6.63
N PRO A 509 -31.99 -32.81 -7.95
CA PRO A 509 -31.13 -32.18 -8.96
C PRO A 509 -31.21 -30.64 -8.98
N GLU A 510 -32.33 -30.07 -8.52
CA GLU A 510 -32.54 -28.62 -8.42
C GLU A 510 -31.99 -28.00 -7.12
N ALA A 511 -31.31 -28.80 -6.29
CA ALA A 511 -30.74 -28.33 -5.05
C ALA A 511 -29.61 -27.31 -5.32
N ILE A 512 -29.62 -26.23 -4.56
CA ILE A 512 -28.59 -25.17 -4.60
C ILE A 512 -27.76 -25.11 -3.31
N TYR A 513 -28.20 -25.83 -2.27
CA TYR A 513 -27.48 -26.00 -1.02
C TYR A 513 -27.79 -27.36 -0.37
N ILE A 514 -26.77 -27.96 0.23
CA ILE A 514 -26.84 -29.19 1.02
C ILE A 514 -26.14 -28.95 2.36
N GLY A 515 -26.89 -29.11 3.44
CA GLY A 515 -26.39 -28.94 4.80
C GLY A 515 -26.56 -30.21 5.65
N HIS A 516 -25.62 -30.44 6.55
CA HIS A 516 -25.75 -31.41 7.63
C HIS A 516 -26.40 -30.76 8.85
N ARG A 517 -27.49 -31.36 9.36
CA ARG A 517 -28.25 -30.80 10.47
C ARG A 517 -27.80 -31.36 11.81
N LYS A 518 -27.99 -32.67 12.03
CA LYS A 518 -27.56 -33.39 13.24
C LYS A 518 -27.66 -34.89 13.01
N GLY A 519 -26.69 -35.64 13.52
CA GLY A 519 -26.70 -37.11 13.43
C GLY A 519 -26.69 -37.59 11.98
N ARG A 520 -27.73 -38.34 11.58
CA ARG A 520 -27.90 -38.86 10.22
C ARG A 520 -28.89 -38.05 9.37
N GLU A 521 -29.18 -36.80 9.72
CA GLU A 521 -30.12 -35.93 9.00
C GLU A 521 -29.41 -34.86 8.17
N TYR A 522 -29.81 -34.77 6.90
CA TYR A 522 -29.31 -33.82 5.89
C TYR A 522 -30.48 -32.98 5.37
N VAL A 523 -30.19 -31.80 4.86
CA VAL A 523 -31.19 -30.89 4.30
C VAL A 523 -30.72 -30.43 2.93
N THR A 524 -31.62 -30.49 1.94
CA THR A 524 -31.41 -29.90 0.61
C THR A 524 -32.37 -28.72 0.43
N ILE A 525 -31.87 -27.66 -0.19
CA ILE A 525 -32.63 -26.44 -0.46
C ILE A 525 -32.68 -26.22 -1.96
N SER A 526 -33.88 -26.05 -2.51
CA SER A 526 -34.10 -25.78 -3.93
C SER A 526 -34.93 -24.49 -4.10
N PRO A 527 -34.62 -23.59 -5.04
CA PRO A 527 -35.33 -22.33 -5.21
C PRO A 527 -36.69 -22.58 -5.87
N MET A 528 -37.76 -22.02 -5.30
CA MET A 528 -39.12 -22.14 -5.87
C MET A 528 -39.56 -20.93 -6.68
N ASN A 529 -38.86 -19.80 -6.52
CA ASN A 529 -39.13 -18.60 -7.29
C ASN A 529 -37.85 -17.99 -7.87
N ALA A 530 -38.02 -17.14 -8.88
CA ALA A 530 -36.91 -16.44 -9.52
C ALA A 530 -36.28 -15.38 -8.59
N ASP A 531 -37.00 -14.94 -7.56
CA ASP A 531 -36.56 -13.88 -6.65
C ASP A 531 -35.62 -14.38 -5.53
N ASN A 532 -35.26 -15.68 -5.54
CA ASN A 532 -34.40 -16.32 -4.53
C ASN A 532 -34.87 -16.06 -3.09
N VAL A 533 -36.20 -16.01 -2.88
CA VAL A 533 -36.82 -15.72 -1.58
C VAL A 533 -37.48 -16.96 -0.99
N PHE A 534 -38.24 -17.69 -1.81
CA PHE A 534 -38.93 -18.89 -1.38
C PHE A 534 -38.19 -20.13 -1.86
N VAL A 535 -38.07 -21.10 -0.96
CA VAL A 535 -37.38 -22.36 -1.22
C VAL A 535 -38.26 -23.55 -0.88
N CYS A 536 -37.95 -24.67 -1.52
CA CYS A 536 -38.36 -26.00 -1.14
C CYS A 536 -37.28 -26.56 -0.22
N GLU A 537 -37.64 -26.83 1.03
CA GLU A 537 -36.75 -27.46 2.02
C GLU A 537 -37.10 -28.95 2.13
N GLN A 538 -36.17 -29.81 1.70
CA GLN A 538 -36.29 -31.26 1.86
C GLN A 538 -35.35 -31.75 2.95
N THR A 539 -35.88 -32.51 3.90
CA THR A 539 -35.09 -33.16 4.95
C THR A 539 -34.91 -34.64 4.62
N TRP A 540 -33.66 -35.09 4.63
CA TRP A 540 -33.26 -36.45 4.32
C TRP A 540 -32.66 -37.13 5.57
N ARG A 541 -32.82 -38.44 5.69
CA ARG A 541 -32.21 -39.24 6.75
C ARG A 541 -31.44 -40.42 6.14
N HIS A 542 -30.23 -40.65 6.61
CA HIS A 542 -29.44 -41.82 6.22
C HIS A 542 -29.83 -43.04 7.09
N GLY A 543 -30.58 -43.97 6.50
CA GLY A 543 -31.03 -45.24 7.09
C GLY A 543 -30.05 -46.40 6.86
N GLU A 544 -30.49 -47.63 7.10
CA GLU A 544 -29.74 -48.87 6.82
C GLU A 544 -29.67 -49.21 5.31
N TYR A 545 -30.69 -48.81 4.54
CA TYR A 545 -30.82 -49.13 3.11
C TYR A 545 -30.52 -47.95 2.18
N GLY A 546 -30.12 -46.79 2.72
CA GLY A 546 -29.78 -45.59 1.93
C GLY A 546 -30.34 -44.28 2.51
N LEU A 547 -30.39 -43.25 1.66
CA LEU A 547 -30.98 -41.94 1.98
C LEU A 547 -32.50 -41.99 1.76
N GLU A 548 -33.26 -41.63 2.78
CA GLU A 548 -34.73 -41.60 2.78
C GLU A 548 -35.22 -40.16 3.00
N GLU A 549 -36.21 -39.73 2.21
CA GLU A 549 -36.85 -38.42 2.38
C GLU A 549 -37.81 -38.45 3.57
N LYS A 550 -37.63 -37.52 4.51
CA LYS A 550 -38.41 -37.44 5.75
C LYS A 550 -39.52 -36.39 5.68
N ALA A 551 -39.25 -35.27 5.01
CA ALA A 551 -40.20 -34.16 4.88
C ALA A 551 -39.82 -33.25 3.72
N CYS A 552 -40.83 -32.77 2.98
CA CYS A 552 -40.70 -31.74 1.96
C CYS A 552 -41.57 -30.54 2.36
N ARG A 553 -41.03 -29.32 2.31
CA ARG A 553 -41.75 -28.09 2.65
C ARG A 553 -41.60 -27.04 1.55
N ASP A 554 -42.66 -26.88 0.78
CA ASP A 554 -42.75 -25.89 -0.28
C ASP A 554 -43.05 -24.48 0.26
N TRP A 555 -42.64 -23.47 -0.50
CA TRP A 555 -42.84 -22.04 -0.20
C TRP A 555 -42.33 -21.62 1.18
N THR A 556 -41.20 -22.21 1.59
CA THR A 556 -40.58 -21.93 2.89
C THR A 556 -39.66 -20.72 2.80
N LEU A 557 -39.69 -19.86 3.82
CA LEU A 557 -38.68 -18.81 4.02
C LEU A 557 -37.54 -19.36 4.88
N LEU A 558 -36.31 -19.17 4.42
CA LEU A 558 -35.14 -19.51 5.22
C LEU A 558 -34.97 -18.51 6.36
N ASP A 559 -34.85 -19.02 7.58
CA ASP A 559 -34.49 -18.25 8.76
C ASP A 559 -33.02 -18.52 9.15
N LYS A 560 -32.56 -17.91 10.25
CA LYS A 560 -31.18 -18.06 10.73
C LYS A 560 -30.80 -19.48 11.20
N ARG A 561 -31.71 -20.46 11.20
CA ARG A 561 -31.40 -21.85 11.54
C ARG A 561 -30.39 -22.49 10.58
N VAL A 562 -30.32 -21.99 9.36
CA VAL A 562 -29.37 -22.44 8.33
C VAL A 562 -27.93 -22.22 8.79
N GLU A 563 -27.66 -21.16 9.55
CA GLU A 563 -26.34 -20.86 10.14
C GLU A 563 -25.86 -21.94 11.14
N ARG A 564 -26.77 -22.80 11.62
CA ARG A 564 -26.45 -23.90 12.54
C ARG A 564 -26.14 -25.21 11.82
N TRP A 565 -26.35 -25.27 10.50
CA TRP A 565 -26.07 -26.45 9.70
C TRP A 565 -24.63 -26.39 9.20
N THR A 566 -23.96 -27.53 9.14
CA THR A 566 -22.64 -27.61 8.51
C THR A 566 -22.85 -27.67 7.00
N GLU A 567 -22.39 -26.65 6.28
CA GLU A 567 -22.45 -26.61 4.82
C GLU A 567 -21.57 -27.73 4.23
N LEU A 568 -22.18 -28.59 3.41
CA LEU A 568 -21.49 -29.67 2.70
C LEU A 568 -21.29 -29.35 1.22
N TRP A 569 -22.25 -28.65 0.61
CA TRP A 569 -22.18 -28.25 -0.79
C TRP A 569 -23.12 -27.07 -1.04
N SER A 570 -22.69 -26.11 -1.85
CA SER A 570 -23.51 -25.02 -2.36
C SER A 570 -23.08 -24.65 -3.78
N ASN A 571 -23.98 -24.03 -4.54
CA ASN A 571 -23.66 -23.51 -5.86
C ASN A 571 -23.59 -21.98 -5.89
N GLN A 572 -23.26 -21.40 -7.05
CA GLN A 572 -23.11 -19.95 -7.22
C GLN A 572 -24.38 -19.13 -6.90
N ARG A 573 -25.56 -19.76 -6.87
CA ARG A 573 -26.84 -19.10 -6.59
C ARG A 573 -27.15 -19.03 -5.09
N TRP A 574 -26.44 -19.79 -4.25
CA TRP A 574 -26.65 -19.80 -2.80
C TRP A 574 -26.42 -18.43 -2.13
N PRO A 575 -25.34 -17.68 -2.43
CA PRO A 575 -25.12 -16.35 -1.85
C PRO A 575 -26.20 -15.32 -2.20
N GLU A 576 -27.00 -15.57 -3.25
CA GLU A 576 -28.08 -14.69 -3.68
C GLU A 576 -29.41 -14.93 -2.94
N ILE A 577 -29.51 -16.00 -2.13
CA ILE A 577 -30.74 -16.29 -1.38
C ILE A 577 -30.90 -15.34 -0.21
N SER A 578 -32.11 -14.81 -0.07
CA SER A 578 -32.45 -13.95 1.05
C SER A 578 -32.79 -14.74 2.32
N ILE A 579 -31.91 -14.68 3.32
CA ILE A 579 -32.09 -15.34 4.63
C ILE A 579 -32.66 -14.35 5.65
N GLY A 580 -33.64 -14.79 6.45
CA GLY A 580 -34.20 -14.01 7.57
C GLY A 580 -35.26 -12.98 7.17
N LEU A 581 -35.84 -13.09 5.97
CA LEU A 581 -36.96 -12.25 5.56
C LEU A 581 -38.21 -12.56 6.38
N ARG A 582 -38.96 -11.50 6.73
CA ARG A 582 -40.23 -11.64 7.43
C ARG A 582 -41.35 -11.91 6.43
N ARG A 583 -42.19 -12.90 6.71
CA ARG A 583 -43.34 -13.26 5.87
C ARG A 583 -44.26 -12.08 5.53
N ALA A 584 -44.41 -11.12 6.44
CA ALA A 584 -45.22 -9.92 6.22
C ALA A 584 -44.76 -9.07 5.02
N LYS A 585 -43.48 -9.13 4.64
CA LYS A 585 -42.87 -8.27 3.61
C LYS A 585 -42.78 -8.91 2.22
N VAL A 586 -43.20 -10.16 2.07
CA VAL A 586 -43.00 -10.94 0.84
C VAL A 586 -44.26 -11.74 0.50
N LEU A 587 -44.51 -11.93 -0.80
CA LEU A 587 -45.63 -12.69 -1.35
C LEU A 587 -45.11 -13.86 -2.17
N THR A 588 -45.76 -15.01 -2.09
CA THR A 588 -45.48 -16.15 -2.99
C THR A 588 -45.95 -15.82 -4.41
N ASP A 589 -45.43 -16.49 -5.44
CA ASP A 589 -45.86 -16.24 -6.83
C ASP A 589 -47.38 -16.42 -7.03
N PRO A 590 -48.06 -17.40 -6.40
CA PRO A 590 -49.51 -17.48 -6.36
C PRO A 590 -50.20 -16.26 -5.71
N GLU A 591 -49.64 -15.73 -4.64
CA GLU A 591 -50.16 -14.54 -3.94
C GLU A 591 -49.97 -13.25 -4.74
N ILE A 592 -48.83 -13.11 -5.43
CA ILE A 592 -48.60 -12.00 -6.38
C ILE A 592 -49.67 -12.04 -7.47
N THR A 593 -50.00 -13.22 -7.97
CA THR A 593 -51.07 -13.40 -8.96
C THR A 593 -52.43 -12.99 -8.40
N GLN A 594 -52.73 -13.31 -7.13
CA GLN A 594 -53.95 -12.86 -6.45
C GLN A 594 -53.98 -11.33 -6.28
N ALA A 595 -52.86 -10.72 -5.90
CA ALA A 595 -52.72 -9.27 -5.74
C ALA A 595 -52.99 -8.52 -7.05
N ILE A 596 -52.49 -9.06 -8.17
CA ILE A 596 -52.72 -8.51 -9.52
C ILE A 596 -54.19 -8.62 -9.91
N LYS A 597 -54.82 -9.78 -9.70
CA LYS A 597 -56.25 -9.98 -9.94
C LYS A 597 -57.10 -9.01 -9.12
N TRP A 598 -56.78 -8.84 -7.84
CA TRP A 598 -57.43 -7.88 -6.96
C TRP A 598 -57.30 -6.45 -7.52
N GLY A 599 -56.09 -6.01 -7.86
CA GLY A 599 -55.87 -4.64 -8.34
C GLY A 599 -56.54 -4.37 -9.69
N PHE A 600 -56.63 -5.35 -10.59
CA PHE A 600 -57.41 -5.22 -11.82
C PHE A 600 -58.92 -5.20 -11.58
N SER A 601 -59.44 -5.95 -10.60
CA SER A 601 -60.86 -5.90 -10.25
C SER A 601 -61.30 -4.50 -9.81
N PHE A 602 -60.41 -3.76 -9.14
CA PHE A 602 -60.63 -2.38 -8.73
C PHE A 602 -60.60 -1.37 -9.89
N LEU A 603 -59.81 -1.66 -10.94
CA LEU A 603 -59.71 -0.82 -12.14
C LEU A 603 -60.80 -1.10 -13.18
N GLY A 604 -61.63 -2.13 -12.98
CA GLY A 604 -62.75 -2.50 -13.85
C GLY A 604 -63.99 -1.60 -13.69
N PRO A 605 -64.99 -1.71 -14.58
CA PRO A 605 -66.21 -0.91 -14.53
C PRO A 605 -67.08 -1.28 -13.31
N HIS A 606 -67.24 -0.36 -12.37
CA HIS A 606 -68.29 -0.46 -11.35
C HIS A 606 -69.57 0.23 -11.83
N GLU A 607 -70.66 -0.51 -11.96
CA GLU A 607 -72.02 0.03 -11.80
C GLU A 607 -72.25 0.22 -10.30
N ARG A 608 -72.28 1.48 -9.83
CA ARG A 608 -72.87 1.79 -8.54
C ARG A 608 -74.34 2.09 -8.78
N ASP A 609 -75.20 1.25 -8.23
CA ASP A 609 -76.61 1.57 -8.02
C ASP A 609 -76.74 2.78 -7.11
N ASP A 610 -77.52 3.74 -7.57
CA ASP A 610 -77.95 4.91 -6.81
C ASP A 610 -78.87 4.46 -5.67
N HIS A 611 -78.61 4.86 -4.41
CA HIS A 611 -79.64 5.35 -3.47
C HIS A 611 -79.08 5.77 -2.09
N LYS A 612 -79.60 6.93 -1.65
CA LYS A 612 -79.71 7.49 -0.26
C LYS A 612 -78.49 8.14 0.40
N GLY A 613 -78.54 9.48 0.46
CA GLY A 613 -78.20 10.24 1.67
C GLY A 613 -77.17 11.37 1.52
N GLY A 614 -77.62 12.63 1.66
CA GLY A 614 -76.77 13.74 2.10
C GLY A 614 -76.33 14.73 1.03
N TRP A 615 -76.82 15.96 1.14
CA TRP A 615 -76.59 17.08 0.22
C TRP A 615 -75.11 17.48 0.08
N SER A 616 -74.57 17.43 -1.14
CA SER A 616 -73.83 18.54 -1.74
C SER A 616 -73.74 18.36 -3.26
N SER A 617 -74.51 19.19 -3.97
CA SER A 617 -74.57 19.24 -5.43
C SER A 617 -73.40 20.03 -6.00
N ARG A 618 -72.60 19.37 -6.85
CA ARG A 618 -72.03 19.83 -8.14
C ARG A 618 -70.92 18.83 -8.49
N HIS A 619 -70.80 18.42 -9.76
CA HIS A 619 -70.01 17.30 -10.32
C HIS A 619 -70.75 15.95 -10.50
N LYS A 620 -71.99 15.98 -11.00
CA LYS A 620 -72.54 14.84 -11.76
C LYS A 620 -72.04 14.94 -13.21
N ASN A 621 -70.99 14.15 -13.54
CA ASN A 621 -70.65 13.60 -14.87
C ASN A 621 -69.13 13.42 -15.08
N SER A 622 -68.54 12.38 -14.47
CA SER A 622 -67.40 11.68 -15.07
C SER A 622 -67.28 10.28 -14.47
N LYS A 623 -67.95 9.29 -15.08
CA LYS A 623 -67.58 7.88 -14.88
C LYS A 623 -66.17 7.71 -15.47
N PHE A 624 -65.13 7.83 -14.66
CA PHE A 624 -63.76 7.50 -15.08
C PHE A 624 -63.70 5.99 -15.32
N ARG A 625 -63.76 5.57 -16.59
CA ARG A 625 -63.46 4.19 -16.97
C ARG A 625 -61.94 4.06 -17.10
N PHE A 626 -61.33 3.26 -16.23
CA PHE A 626 -59.91 2.95 -16.29
C PHE A 626 -59.69 1.67 -17.10
N MET A 627 -58.56 1.57 -17.79
CA MET A 627 -58.17 0.39 -18.55
C MET A 627 -56.80 -0.09 -18.05
N PRO A 628 -56.69 -1.28 -17.45
CA PRO A 628 -55.41 -1.82 -17.02
C PRO A 628 -54.52 -2.14 -18.23
N LEU A 629 -53.24 -1.78 -18.15
CA LEU A 629 -52.26 -1.93 -19.24
C LEU A 629 -51.20 -2.97 -18.93
N ALA A 630 -50.60 -2.92 -17.73
CA ALA A 630 -49.52 -3.82 -17.32
C ALA A 630 -49.41 -3.93 -15.80
N ALA A 631 -48.80 -5.01 -15.31
CA ALA A 631 -48.33 -5.15 -13.93
C ALA A 631 -46.82 -5.40 -13.93
N THR A 632 -46.09 -4.78 -13.00
CA THR A 632 -44.66 -5.03 -12.79
C THR A 632 -44.36 -5.36 -11.33
N TRP A 633 -43.51 -6.36 -11.13
CA TRP A 633 -42.99 -6.74 -9.82
C TRP A 633 -41.52 -6.37 -9.73
N GLN A 634 -41.18 -5.44 -8.83
CA GLN A 634 -39.80 -5.09 -8.54
C GLN A 634 -39.27 -6.04 -7.45
N ARG A 635 -38.41 -6.98 -7.86
CA ARG A 635 -37.96 -8.12 -7.04
C ARG A 635 -37.28 -7.70 -5.74
N LYS A 636 -36.27 -6.82 -5.81
CA LYS A 636 -35.50 -6.33 -4.64
C LYS A 636 -36.29 -5.44 -3.68
N LYS A 637 -37.31 -4.73 -4.19
CA LYS A 637 -38.10 -3.78 -3.40
C LYS A 637 -39.43 -4.36 -2.92
N PHE A 638 -39.75 -5.60 -3.29
CA PHE A 638 -41.04 -6.26 -3.06
C PHE A 638 -42.20 -5.30 -3.37
N LYS A 639 -42.20 -4.76 -4.59
CA LYS A 639 -43.14 -3.69 -4.97
C LYS A 639 -43.93 -4.09 -6.19
N LEU A 640 -45.24 -4.25 -6.02
CA LEU A 640 -46.17 -4.49 -7.10
C LEU A 640 -46.74 -3.16 -7.62
N THR A 641 -46.51 -2.88 -8.90
CA THR A 641 -47.01 -1.68 -9.56
C THR A 641 -47.95 -2.07 -10.69
N LEU A 642 -49.15 -1.50 -10.69
CA LEU A 642 -50.13 -1.67 -11.76
C LEU A 642 -50.23 -0.39 -12.57
N TYR A 643 -50.12 -0.51 -13.88
CA TYR A 643 -50.25 0.59 -14.82
C TYR A 643 -51.60 0.55 -15.53
N TYR A 644 -52.19 1.71 -15.72
CA TYR A 644 -53.50 1.86 -16.36
C TYR A 644 -53.63 3.22 -17.06
N SER A 645 -54.62 3.38 -17.93
CA SER A 645 -54.97 4.67 -18.54
C SER A 645 -56.46 4.94 -18.47
N THR A 646 -56.87 6.20 -18.65
CA THR A 646 -58.29 6.56 -18.70
C THR A 646 -58.84 6.39 -20.11
N LEU A 647 -60.08 5.92 -20.27
CA LEU A 647 -60.68 5.80 -21.62
C LEU A 647 -60.83 7.16 -22.33
N LYS A 648 -60.95 8.26 -21.57
CA LYS A 648 -61.10 9.62 -22.12
C LYS A 648 -59.84 10.11 -22.83
N THR A 649 -58.67 9.60 -22.43
CA THR A 649 -57.38 9.88 -23.07
C THR A 649 -57.07 8.93 -24.22
N LEU A 650 -57.63 7.72 -24.22
CA LEU A 650 -57.47 6.73 -25.30
C LEU A 650 -58.42 7.01 -26.49
N PHE A 651 -59.60 7.58 -26.25
CA PHE A 651 -60.60 7.92 -27.27
C PHE A 651 -61.11 9.36 -27.11
N PRO A 652 -60.42 10.37 -27.66
CA PRO A 652 -60.87 11.76 -27.55
C PRO A 652 -62.15 12.02 -28.38
N PRO A 653 -63.03 12.96 -27.97
CA PRO A 653 -64.23 13.31 -28.73
C PRO A 653 -63.89 13.90 -30.11
N LYS A 654 -64.73 13.62 -31.13
CA LYS A 654 -64.49 13.88 -32.57
C LYS A 654 -63.95 15.28 -32.93
N ASN A 655 -64.26 16.32 -32.15
CA ASN A 655 -63.89 17.70 -32.45
C ASN A 655 -62.42 18.05 -32.12
N ARG A 656 -61.65 17.15 -31.50
CA ARG A 656 -60.23 17.39 -31.13
C ARG A 656 -59.20 16.83 -32.13
N LEU A 657 -59.66 16.21 -33.22
CA LEU A 657 -58.79 15.57 -34.22
C LEU A 657 -58.14 16.56 -35.22
N LEU A 658 -58.58 17.82 -35.27
CA LEU A 658 -58.19 18.78 -36.32
C LEU A 658 -57.07 19.76 -35.93
N THR A 659 -56.62 19.80 -34.67
CA THR A 659 -55.59 20.75 -34.20
C THR A 659 -54.17 20.19 -34.17
N GLY A 660 -53.93 18.96 -34.65
CA GLY A 660 -52.59 18.36 -34.70
C GLY A 660 -51.99 17.98 -33.34
N ASP A 661 -52.47 18.56 -32.23
CA ASP A 661 -52.13 18.15 -30.87
C ASP A 661 -52.82 16.83 -30.51
N ARG A 662 -52.15 15.72 -30.81
CA ARG A 662 -52.39 14.48 -30.06
C ARG A 662 -51.79 14.66 -28.67
N ASP A 663 -52.57 15.17 -27.73
CA ASP A 663 -52.32 14.95 -26.30
C ASP A 663 -52.31 13.44 -26.07
N GLY A 664 -51.13 12.82 -26.17
CA GLY A 664 -50.93 11.38 -26.10
C GLY A 664 -51.53 10.80 -24.81
N ALA A 665 -52.14 9.62 -24.92
CA ALA A 665 -52.83 9.01 -23.78
C ALA A 665 -51.88 8.88 -22.58
N ALA A 666 -52.27 9.46 -21.43
CA ALA A 666 -51.48 9.43 -20.22
C ALA A 666 -51.55 8.04 -19.56
N ILE A 667 -50.39 7.52 -19.19
CA ILE A 667 -50.25 6.31 -18.37
C ILE A 667 -50.16 6.74 -16.91
N HIS A 668 -51.03 6.14 -16.10
CA HIS A 668 -51.02 6.24 -14.65
C HIS A 668 -50.52 4.93 -14.03
N TYR A 669 -50.05 5.00 -12.79
CA TYR A 669 -49.74 3.81 -12.01
C TYR A 669 -50.37 3.86 -10.61
N LEU A 670 -50.49 2.70 -9.98
CA LEU A 670 -50.77 2.55 -8.57
C LEU A 670 -49.88 1.47 -7.96
N HIS A 671 -49.62 1.58 -6.66
CA HIS A 671 -48.93 0.54 -5.92
C HIS A 671 -49.91 -0.29 -5.10
N VAL A 672 -49.80 -1.61 -5.22
CA VAL A 672 -50.53 -2.55 -4.38
C VAL A 672 -49.68 -2.85 -3.15
N VAL A 673 -50.23 -2.57 -1.98
CA VAL A 673 -49.67 -2.87 -0.67
C VAL A 673 -50.52 -3.98 -0.04
N TRP A 674 -49.93 -4.77 0.84
CA TRP A 674 -50.64 -5.86 1.50
C TRP A 674 -50.37 -5.88 3.01
N GLU A 675 -51.29 -6.51 3.72
CA GLU A 675 -51.19 -6.75 5.15
C GLU A 675 -51.71 -8.16 5.47
N TRP A 676 -51.00 -8.86 6.36
CA TRP A 676 -51.41 -10.16 6.87
C TRP A 676 -52.24 -9.97 8.15
N LYS A 677 -53.52 -10.35 8.10
CA LYS A 677 -54.43 -10.34 9.26
C LYS A 677 -54.69 -11.77 9.73
N LYS A 678 -55.35 -11.91 10.88
CA LYS A 678 -55.70 -13.23 11.45
C LYS A 678 -56.51 -14.10 10.48
N ASP A 679 -57.29 -13.47 9.60
CA ASP A 679 -58.19 -14.15 8.65
C ASP A 679 -57.60 -14.31 7.24
N GLY A 680 -56.35 -13.87 7.01
CA GLY A 680 -55.63 -14.05 5.75
C GLY A 680 -54.94 -12.80 5.20
N LEU A 681 -54.56 -12.86 3.93
CA LEU A 681 -53.86 -11.81 3.19
C LEU A 681 -54.86 -10.79 2.63
N HIS A 682 -54.66 -9.50 2.96
CA HIS A 682 -55.48 -8.40 2.44
C HIS A 682 -54.64 -7.42 1.62
N PHE A 683 -55.24 -6.85 0.57
CA PHE A 683 -54.60 -5.89 -0.34
C PHE A 683 -55.21 -4.49 -0.22
N PHE A 684 -54.37 -3.48 -0.37
CA PHE A 684 -54.70 -2.06 -0.27
C PHE A 684 -53.95 -1.27 -1.34
N ARG A 685 -54.41 -0.06 -1.66
CA ARG A 685 -53.67 0.88 -2.53
C ARG A 685 -52.85 1.84 -1.69
N SER A 686 -51.65 2.15 -2.16
CA SER A 686 -50.85 3.26 -1.61
C SER A 686 -50.90 4.45 -2.55
N GLY A 687 -51.45 5.58 -2.07
CA GLY A 687 -51.42 6.89 -2.73
C GLY A 687 -52.35 7.07 -3.95
N ASN A 688 -52.54 8.33 -4.35
CA ASN A 688 -53.23 8.70 -5.59
C ASN A 688 -52.32 8.42 -6.79
N SER A 689 -52.93 8.05 -7.91
CA SER A 689 -52.23 7.70 -9.15
C SER A 689 -51.55 8.90 -9.81
N GLU A 690 -50.25 8.81 -10.04
CA GLU A 690 -49.47 9.82 -10.75
C GLU A 690 -49.30 9.45 -12.22
N ILE A 691 -49.15 10.47 -13.08
CA ILE A 691 -48.89 10.30 -14.52
C ILE A 691 -47.39 10.08 -14.70
N VAL A 692 -46.99 9.01 -15.38
CA VAL A 692 -45.56 8.66 -15.57
C VAL A 692 -45.09 8.82 -16.99
N ALA A 693 -45.93 8.56 -17.99
CA ALA A 693 -45.49 8.55 -19.38
C ALA A 693 -46.66 8.70 -20.36
N LYS A 694 -46.33 8.98 -21.62
CA LYS A 694 -47.23 8.84 -22.77
C LYS A 694 -47.23 7.38 -23.25
N ILE A 695 -48.35 6.91 -23.77
CA ILE A 695 -48.53 5.52 -24.22
C ILE A 695 -47.55 5.08 -25.32
N GLU A 696 -46.98 6.03 -26.07
CA GLU A 696 -46.00 5.79 -27.13
C GLU A 696 -44.64 5.30 -26.59
N ASN A 697 -44.33 5.58 -25.32
CA ASN A 697 -43.10 5.13 -24.66
C ASN A 697 -43.40 4.63 -23.24
N PRO A 698 -44.04 3.46 -23.10
CA PRO A 698 -44.53 2.98 -21.82
C PRO A 698 -43.35 2.50 -20.94
N PRO A 699 -43.38 2.78 -19.62
CA PRO A 699 -42.26 2.51 -18.72
C PRO A 699 -41.93 1.02 -18.53
N TRP A 700 -42.83 0.12 -18.93
CA TRP A 700 -42.58 -1.34 -18.92
C TRP A 700 -42.00 -1.90 -20.23
N VAL A 701 -41.71 -1.04 -21.21
CA VAL A 701 -41.02 -1.40 -22.46
C VAL A 701 -39.67 -0.68 -22.47
N SER A 702 -38.69 -1.20 -21.73
CA SER A 702 -37.33 -0.67 -21.76
C SER A 702 -36.56 -1.23 -22.96
N GLU A 703 -36.38 -0.42 -24.01
CA GLU A 703 -35.23 -0.62 -24.90
C GLU A 703 -33.96 -0.22 -24.14
N LYS A 704 -32.97 -1.12 -24.10
CA LYS A 704 -31.63 -0.88 -23.55
C LYS A 704 -30.97 0.33 -24.23
N LYS A 705 -31.23 1.54 -23.77
CA LYS A 705 -30.54 2.76 -24.17
C LYS A 705 -30.18 3.56 -22.93
N HIS A 706 -29.07 3.16 -22.31
CA HIS A 706 -28.06 3.97 -21.62
C HIS A 706 -27.38 3.11 -20.55
N GLY A 707 -26.05 3.05 -20.61
CA GLY A 707 -25.18 2.16 -19.82
C GLY A 707 -25.06 2.51 -18.34
N TYR A 708 -26.20 2.66 -17.65
CA TYR A 708 -26.30 2.67 -16.20
C TYR A 708 -27.18 1.50 -15.76
N ASP A 709 -26.56 0.55 -15.10
CA ASP A 709 -27.09 -0.78 -14.77
C ASP A 709 -28.01 -0.74 -13.54
N HIS A 710 -29.14 -0.04 -13.62
CA HIS A 710 -30.07 0.10 -12.49
C HIS A 710 -31.49 -0.43 -12.68
N GLU A 711 -31.87 -0.97 -13.84
CA GLU A 711 -33.23 -1.54 -14.03
C GLU A 711 -33.26 -2.85 -14.85
N ALA A 712 -32.36 -3.78 -14.56
CA ALA A 712 -32.42 -5.15 -15.10
C ALA A 712 -33.36 -6.10 -14.31
N ASP A 713 -34.07 -5.60 -13.30
CA ASP A 713 -34.69 -6.43 -12.23
C ASP A 713 -36.23 -6.41 -12.21
N VAL A 714 -36.84 -6.01 -13.33
CA VAL A 714 -38.30 -5.92 -13.47
C VAL A 714 -38.82 -7.13 -14.24
N ASP A 715 -39.42 -8.09 -13.52
CA ASP A 715 -40.14 -9.18 -14.16
C ASP A 715 -41.52 -8.67 -14.63
N THR A 716 -41.75 -8.68 -15.94
CA THR A 716 -43.02 -8.28 -16.58
C THR A 716 -44.01 -9.45 -16.69
N ARG A 717 -43.89 -10.43 -15.79
CA ARG A 717 -44.87 -11.51 -15.62
C ARG A 717 -46.12 -10.98 -14.93
N LEU A 718 -47.08 -10.52 -15.73
CA LEU A 718 -48.51 -10.83 -15.66
C LEU A 718 -49.30 -9.74 -16.40
N VAL A 719 -49.94 -10.16 -17.50
CA VAL A 719 -51.04 -9.50 -18.21
C VAL A 719 -50.64 -8.29 -19.07
N ARG A 720 -50.19 -8.57 -20.31
CA ARG A 720 -50.39 -7.65 -21.45
C ARG A 720 -51.85 -7.76 -21.89
N ILE A 721 -52.75 -6.90 -21.39
CA ILE A 721 -54.04 -6.70 -22.08
C ILE A 721 -53.79 -5.66 -23.15
N TRP A 722 -53.27 -6.08 -24.30
CA TRP A 722 -53.61 -5.47 -25.60
C TRP A 722 -53.49 -6.59 -26.64
N LYS A 723 -54.63 -7.21 -26.94
CA LYS A 723 -54.82 -8.07 -28.11
C LYS A 723 -55.97 -7.50 -28.94
N LYS A 724 -55.79 -6.26 -29.40
CA LYS A 724 -56.25 -5.68 -30.67
C LYS A 724 -55.89 -4.21 -30.72
#